data_AF-A0A7S0B8B0-F1
#
_entry.id   AF-A0A7S0B8B0-F1
#
_cell.length_a   1.000
_cell.length_b   1.000
_cell.length_c   1.000
_cell.angle_alpha   90.00
_cell.angle_beta   90.00
_cell.angle_gamma   90.00
#
_symmetry.space_group_name_H-M   'P 1'
#
loop_
_entity.id
_entity.type
_entity.pdbx_description
1 polymer ?
#
loop_
_entity_poly.entity_id
_entity_poly.type
_entity_poly.pdbx_seq_one_letter_code
_entity_poly.pdbx_strand_id
1 'polypeptide(L)'
;RILTRGDVLVLDARESQDPDYPTASGMTFKGTFTWWCLTPERVACFGGEFDGLMPELETCRTNINSRLTVGGRTFSAPIFEEEKPPYCKWARGVLMIDTTEFVEGEYLFTVEIEALDGRTHQKDVRITITNLRVPQIRLEILDPVPKFPTTRQIRIQGTVESEVDPTVNIVFSWKIYTYSLNPEYDLDLAREAEADPTKTYRVDKFTYLDQTNYYDIANSTRFFTRPNVPNLVIMENVLQPSKQFKVRLIITVGDGAIQGFAEVGFDTAGLPPRSGRLICVPSNETLDAQRLISAPDWVADDLPLSYTFGYVKFLGELPVRVKFNTAPTAVSRLPVNSMPLGEKNNNYSLILYVDVITPPGAVTTQEILVQSRPPANKTAYIIKALDEARTTDPETAVTTLMNALDVLDPPTPAPGSPPSPEDVAIMEEIMDILQEVVDSVPVTEETAINQAIVVNRIISAGLKNDRSMTALENMVLNAANGGLFDIQDPSLMAAAFYAIGSILPDENAIQAELERGFAGLPGGQSTSMSIMNKYRHSDKQQFPFRSMDGVDAPGDATSATYEVMSTMLDRQDENHALPRDGVITDCQTGYCDMVFLVCVRRKNDTVMYYTCCDTPNPQTECEAPPCWFRGGRCPDTQGAPTAGAYDRRLEP
;
A
#
# COMPACT_ATOMS: atom_id res chain seq x y z
N ARG A 1 -17.69 -28.37 -3.52
CA ARG A 1 -16.31 -27.96 -3.91
C ARG A 1 -16.01 -28.58 -5.27
N ILE A 2 -15.08 -28.02 -6.04
CA ILE A 2 -14.61 -28.62 -7.29
C ILE A 2 -13.15 -29.01 -7.10
N LEU A 3 -12.75 -30.16 -7.65
CA LEU A 3 -11.39 -30.67 -7.58
C LEU A 3 -10.99 -31.21 -8.96
N THR A 4 -9.73 -30.98 -9.34
CA THR A 4 -9.17 -31.58 -10.55
C THR A 4 -8.88 -33.06 -10.32
N ARG A 5 -9.27 -33.90 -11.27
CA ARG A 5 -8.97 -35.34 -11.26
C ARG A 5 -7.45 -35.54 -11.13
N GLY A 6 -7.06 -36.41 -10.22
CA GLY A 6 -5.66 -36.71 -9.92
C GLY A 6 -5.07 -35.87 -8.79
N ASP A 7 -5.76 -34.79 -8.36
CA ASP A 7 -5.39 -34.11 -7.12
C ASP A 7 -5.85 -34.95 -5.91
N VAL A 8 -5.11 -34.83 -4.81
CA VAL A 8 -5.48 -35.46 -3.54
C VAL A 8 -6.63 -34.69 -2.89
N LEU A 9 -7.77 -35.35 -2.71
CA LEU A 9 -8.88 -34.80 -1.95
C LEU A 9 -8.60 -34.96 -0.45
N VAL A 10 -8.62 -33.84 0.29
CA VAL A 10 -8.49 -33.84 1.75
C VAL A 10 -9.81 -33.39 2.39
N LEU A 11 -10.40 -34.27 3.20
CA LEU A 11 -11.58 -33.99 4.02
C LEU A 11 -11.16 -33.93 5.50
N ASP A 12 -11.15 -32.73 6.08
CA ASP A 12 -10.77 -32.47 7.47
C ASP A 12 -12.01 -32.14 8.32
N ALA A 13 -12.44 -33.09 9.13
CA ALA A 13 -13.58 -33.00 10.05
C ALA A 13 -13.14 -32.81 11.51
N ARG A 14 -11.87 -32.48 11.79
CA ARG A 14 -11.35 -32.37 13.17
C ARG A 14 -12.03 -31.27 13.98
N GLU A 15 -12.41 -30.19 13.33
CA GLU A 15 -13.14 -29.06 13.90
C GLU A 15 -14.64 -29.35 13.86
N SER A 16 -15.07 -30.29 14.69
CA SER A 16 -16.50 -30.61 14.83
C SER A 16 -17.28 -29.37 15.31
N GLN A 17 -18.41 -29.10 14.65
CA GLN A 17 -19.42 -28.11 15.04
C GLN A 17 -20.60 -28.79 15.72
N ASP A 18 -20.36 -29.64 16.72
CA ASP A 18 -21.43 -29.97 17.68
C ASP A 18 -21.84 -28.65 18.36
N PRO A 19 -23.08 -28.14 18.16
CA PRO A 19 -23.53 -26.90 18.77
C PRO A 19 -23.49 -26.96 20.30
N ASP A 20 -23.63 -28.15 20.87
CA ASP A 20 -23.66 -28.39 22.32
C ASP A 20 -22.24 -28.55 22.91
N TYR A 21 -21.27 -28.95 22.09
CA TYR A 21 -19.85 -29.10 22.46
C TYR A 21 -18.92 -28.63 21.32
N PRO A 22 -18.82 -27.31 21.07
CA PRO A 22 -17.93 -26.80 20.06
C PRO A 22 -16.49 -27.20 20.39
N THR A 23 -15.84 -27.90 19.47
CA THR A 23 -14.42 -28.23 19.63
C THR A 23 -13.65 -26.91 19.53
N ALA A 24 -12.94 -26.52 20.60
CA ALA A 24 -12.16 -25.29 20.60
C ALA A 24 -11.23 -25.26 19.38
N SER A 25 -11.08 -24.09 18.75
CA SER A 25 -10.22 -23.94 17.57
C SER A 25 -8.82 -24.50 17.84
N GLY A 26 -8.32 -25.35 16.92
CA GLY A 26 -7.03 -26.04 17.08
C GLY A 26 -7.07 -27.33 17.91
N MET A 27 -8.19 -27.70 18.53
CA MET A 27 -8.37 -29.01 19.17
C MET A 27 -8.96 -30.03 18.20
N THR A 28 -8.65 -31.31 18.42
CA THR A 28 -9.24 -32.41 17.65
C THR A 28 -10.37 -33.05 18.45
N PHE A 29 -11.54 -33.18 17.82
CA PHE A 29 -12.68 -33.89 18.42
C PHE A 29 -12.28 -35.34 18.82
N LYS A 30 -12.65 -35.75 20.03
CA LYS A 30 -12.15 -37.00 20.65
C LYS A 30 -12.90 -38.27 20.24
N GLY A 31 -14.02 -38.16 19.54
CA GLY A 31 -14.83 -39.31 19.14
C GLY A 31 -14.35 -40.05 17.88
N THR A 32 -15.24 -40.90 17.35
CA THR A 32 -15.04 -41.72 16.14
C THR A 32 -15.61 -41.03 14.91
N PHE A 33 -15.10 -41.43 13.73
CA PHE A 33 -15.48 -40.85 12.45
C PHE A 33 -15.75 -42.00 11.47
N THR A 34 -16.95 -42.02 10.91
CA THR A 34 -17.36 -42.96 9.88
C THR A 34 -17.61 -42.18 8.60
N TRP A 35 -17.21 -42.73 7.46
CA TRP A 35 -17.25 -42.02 6.18
C TRP A 35 -18.03 -42.81 5.15
N TRP A 36 -18.81 -42.11 4.33
CA TRP A 36 -19.52 -42.65 3.17
C TRP A 36 -19.12 -41.86 1.93
N CYS A 37 -19.13 -42.53 0.80
CA CYS A 37 -18.89 -41.94 -0.50
C CYS A 37 -19.84 -42.53 -1.55
N LEU A 38 -20.54 -41.65 -2.26
CA LEU A 38 -21.37 -42.00 -3.40
C LEU A 38 -20.87 -41.30 -4.68
N THR A 39 -20.82 -42.06 -5.78
CA THR A 39 -20.49 -41.57 -7.13
C THR A 39 -21.61 -40.66 -7.69
N PRO A 40 -21.40 -40.04 -8.86
CA PRO A 40 -22.45 -39.27 -9.54
C PRO A 40 -23.73 -40.06 -9.81
N GLU A 41 -23.61 -41.36 -10.09
CA GLU A 41 -24.72 -42.30 -10.28
C GLU A 41 -25.33 -42.80 -8.97
N ARG A 42 -24.89 -42.28 -7.82
CA ARG A 42 -25.34 -42.65 -6.47
C ARG A 42 -25.08 -44.11 -6.11
N VAL A 43 -23.95 -44.66 -6.57
CA VAL A 43 -23.43 -45.96 -6.13
C VAL A 43 -22.19 -45.78 -5.23
N ALA A 44 -21.81 -46.81 -4.47
CA ALA A 44 -20.64 -46.75 -3.58
C ALA A 44 -19.34 -46.50 -4.35
N CYS A 45 -18.50 -45.57 -3.88
CA CYS A 45 -17.29 -45.16 -4.61
C CYS A 45 -16.20 -46.24 -4.70
N PHE A 46 -16.04 -47.09 -3.67
CA PHE A 46 -14.87 -47.97 -3.52
C PHE A 46 -15.24 -49.46 -3.44
N GLY A 47 -16.40 -49.84 -3.98
CA GLY A 47 -16.99 -51.16 -3.76
C GLY A 47 -17.51 -51.32 -2.32
N GLY A 48 -18.49 -52.21 -2.11
CA GLY A 48 -19.13 -52.40 -0.81
C GLY A 48 -20.66 -52.53 -0.91
N GLU A 49 -21.34 -52.45 0.23
CA GLU A 49 -22.81 -52.40 0.28
C GLU A 49 -23.35 -51.16 -0.45
N PHE A 50 -24.63 -51.19 -0.85
CA PHE A 50 -25.28 -50.13 -1.63
C PHE A 50 -25.37 -48.78 -0.89
N ASP A 51 -25.05 -48.73 0.40
CA ASP A 51 -25.17 -47.53 1.23
C ASP A 51 -24.00 -46.55 1.07
N GLY A 52 -22.92 -46.95 0.40
CA GLY A 52 -21.74 -46.10 0.18
C GLY A 52 -20.79 -46.05 1.38
N LEU A 53 -20.96 -46.90 2.38
CA LEU A 53 -20.07 -46.94 3.55
C LEU A 53 -18.65 -47.28 3.12
N MET A 54 -17.69 -46.45 3.52
CA MET A 54 -16.29 -46.73 3.28
C MET A 54 -15.80 -47.83 4.24
N PRO A 55 -15.07 -48.85 3.74
CA PRO A 55 -14.41 -49.84 4.58
C PRO A 55 -13.47 -49.24 5.63
N GLU A 56 -13.02 -50.07 6.58
CA GLU A 56 -12.13 -49.62 7.66
C GLU A 56 -10.89 -48.89 7.12
N LEU A 57 -10.70 -47.64 7.58
CA LEU A 57 -9.69 -46.75 7.05
C LEU A 57 -8.29 -47.11 7.58
N GLU A 58 -7.38 -47.50 6.68
CA GLU A 58 -5.96 -47.65 7.01
C GLU A 58 -5.28 -46.31 7.25
N THR A 59 -4.22 -46.29 8.07
CA THR A 59 -3.44 -45.06 8.30
C THR A 59 -2.59 -44.72 7.08
N CYS A 60 -2.60 -43.45 6.65
CA CYS A 60 -1.80 -43.01 5.51
C CYS A 60 -0.30 -43.23 5.73
N ARG A 61 0.37 -43.82 4.74
CA ARG A 61 1.81 -43.64 4.58
C ARG A 61 2.05 -42.27 3.96
N THR A 62 2.96 -41.49 4.52
CA THR A 62 3.21 -40.12 4.06
C THR A 62 4.67 -39.93 3.69
N ASN A 63 4.92 -39.16 2.64
CA ASN A 63 6.27 -38.69 2.31
C ASN A 63 6.58 -37.43 3.11
N ILE A 64 7.51 -37.49 4.08
CA ILE A 64 7.84 -36.35 4.95
C ILE A 64 8.46 -35.16 4.18
N ASN A 65 9.08 -35.45 3.03
CA ASN A 65 9.74 -34.46 2.18
C ASN A 65 8.77 -33.79 1.20
N SER A 66 7.55 -34.32 1.06
CA SER A 66 6.52 -33.75 0.21
C SER A 66 5.38 -33.20 1.07
N ARG A 67 4.97 -31.97 0.78
CA ARG A 67 3.91 -31.28 1.51
C ARG A 67 2.81 -30.89 0.54
N LEU A 68 1.58 -31.14 0.97
CA LEU A 68 0.36 -30.75 0.28
C LEU A 68 -0.31 -29.67 1.12
N THR A 69 -0.58 -28.50 0.53
CA THR A 69 -1.34 -27.44 1.21
C THR A 69 -2.77 -27.45 0.69
N VAL A 70 -3.73 -27.70 1.56
CA VAL A 70 -5.17 -27.72 1.22
C VAL A 70 -5.93 -26.95 2.29
N GLY A 71 -6.74 -25.97 1.86
CA GLY A 71 -7.57 -25.17 2.77
C GLY A 71 -6.75 -24.39 3.80
N GLY A 72 -5.57 -23.89 3.42
CA GLY A 72 -4.67 -23.14 4.30
C GLY A 72 -3.93 -23.99 5.34
N ARG A 73 -4.09 -25.32 5.31
CA ARG A 73 -3.35 -26.27 6.16
C ARG A 73 -2.37 -27.06 5.33
N THR A 74 -1.18 -27.26 5.88
CA THR A 74 -0.16 -28.09 5.25
C THR A 74 -0.18 -29.49 5.85
N PHE A 75 -0.24 -30.49 4.99
CA PHE A 75 -0.20 -31.90 5.32
C PHE A 75 1.03 -32.55 4.67
N SER A 76 1.54 -33.63 5.26
CA SER A 76 2.49 -34.49 4.56
C SER A 76 1.76 -35.25 3.46
N ALA A 77 2.29 -35.24 2.24
CA ALA A 77 1.62 -35.84 1.10
C ALA A 77 1.46 -37.36 1.28
N PRO A 78 0.27 -37.93 1.01
CA PRO A 78 0.05 -39.37 1.09
C PRO A 78 0.80 -40.09 -0.03
N ILE A 79 1.18 -41.34 0.22
CA ILE A 79 1.67 -42.29 -0.78
C ILE A 79 0.59 -43.34 -0.96
N PHE A 80 -0.07 -43.34 -2.11
CA PHE A 80 -1.02 -44.38 -2.50
C PHE A 80 -0.28 -45.51 -3.20
N GLU A 81 -0.57 -46.75 -2.80
CA GLU A 81 0.02 -47.97 -3.37
C GLU A 81 -1.03 -48.64 -4.24
N GLU A 82 -0.64 -49.18 -5.40
CA GLU A 82 -1.59 -49.80 -6.36
C GLU A 82 -2.40 -50.96 -5.77
N GLU A 83 -1.87 -51.66 -4.75
CA GLU A 83 -2.54 -52.80 -4.09
C GLU A 83 -3.47 -52.38 -2.94
N LYS A 84 -3.50 -51.10 -2.58
CA LYS A 84 -4.25 -50.57 -1.45
C LYS A 84 -5.47 -49.76 -1.92
N PRO A 85 -6.50 -49.62 -1.07
CA PRO A 85 -7.60 -48.71 -1.36
C PRO A 85 -7.06 -47.30 -1.68
N PRO A 86 -7.66 -46.58 -2.66
CA PRO A 86 -7.24 -45.22 -3.07
C PRO A 86 -7.65 -44.15 -2.05
N TYR A 87 -7.66 -44.49 -0.76
CA TYR A 87 -7.98 -43.60 0.34
C TYR A 87 -7.27 -44.07 1.61
N CYS A 88 -7.00 -43.13 2.50
CA CYS A 88 -6.39 -43.43 3.80
C CYS A 88 -6.74 -42.36 4.84
N LYS A 89 -6.63 -42.74 6.11
CA LYS A 89 -6.77 -41.88 7.26
C LYS A 89 -5.42 -41.25 7.61
N TRP A 90 -5.29 -39.95 7.37
CA TRP A 90 -4.04 -39.22 7.67
C TRP A 90 -3.89 -38.95 9.17
N ALA A 91 -4.98 -38.51 9.79
CA ALA A 91 -5.11 -38.37 11.23
C ALA A 91 -6.55 -38.67 11.64
N ARG A 92 -6.83 -38.67 12.95
CA ARG A 92 -8.20 -38.75 13.44
C ARG A 92 -9.02 -37.60 12.83
N GLY A 93 -10.12 -37.92 12.15
CA GLY A 93 -11.00 -36.95 11.48
C GLY A 93 -10.46 -36.39 10.15
N VAL A 94 -9.34 -36.90 9.62
CA VAL A 94 -8.80 -36.46 8.31
C VAL A 94 -8.72 -37.62 7.34
N LEU A 95 -9.54 -37.56 6.29
CA LEU A 95 -9.56 -38.53 5.20
C LEU A 95 -8.85 -37.93 3.97
N MET A 96 -7.93 -38.70 3.39
CA MET A 96 -7.26 -38.37 2.13
C MET A 96 -7.63 -39.40 1.08
N ILE A 97 -7.89 -38.94 -0.14
CA ILE A 97 -8.38 -39.78 -1.24
C ILE A 97 -7.62 -39.43 -2.52
N ASP A 98 -7.16 -40.47 -3.22
CA ASP A 98 -6.64 -40.37 -4.58
C ASP A 98 -7.82 -40.28 -5.55
N THR A 99 -7.89 -39.19 -6.30
CA THR A 99 -8.98 -38.97 -7.26
C THR A 99 -8.59 -39.33 -8.69
N THR A 100 -7.43 -39.96 -8.91
CA THR A 100 -6.94 -40.32 -10.25
C THR A 100 -7.94 -41.16 -11.05
N GLU A 101 -8.61 -42.11 -10.39
CA GLU A 101 -9.58 -43.01 -11.04
C GLU A 101 -11.03 -42.49 -11.06
N PHE A 102 -11.30 -41.31 -10.50
CA PHE A 102 -12.67 -40.80 -10.35
C PHE A 102 -13.23 -40.35 -11.70
N VAL A 103 -14.42 -40.81 -12.10
CA VAL A 103 -15.15 -40.26 -13.26
C VAL A 103 -15.56 -38.79 -13.01
N GLU A 104 -15.75 -37.99 -14.06
CA GLU A 104 -16.20 -36.60 -13.91
C GLU A 104 -17.63 -36.57 -13.39
N GLY A 105 -17.93 -35.66 -12.47
CA GLY A 105 -19.28 -35.51 -11.91
C GLY A 105 -19.29 -35.15 -10.42
N GLU A 106 -20.49 -35.04 -9.84
CA GLU A 106 -20.70 -34.70 -8.43
C GLU A 106 -20.69 -35.96 -7.55
N TYR A 107 -19.70 -36.07 -6.68
CA TYR A 107 -19.63 -37.07 -5.62
C TYR A 107 -20.23 -36.52 -4.33
N LEU A 108 -20.93 -37.37 -3.58
CA LEU A 108 -21.42 -37.04 -2.25
C LEU A 108 -20.57 -37.78 -1.22
N PHE A 109 -19.89 -37.02 -0.37
CA PHE A 109 -19.20 -37.55 0.80
C PHE A 109 -19.99 -37.20 2.04
N THR A 110 -20.11 -38.16 2.93
CA THR A 110 -20.78 -37.95 4.20
C THR A 110 -19.86 -38.39 5.31
N VAL A 111 -19.74 -37.59 6.36
CA VAL A 111 -19.06 -37.97 7.60
C VAL A 111 -20.08 -38.04 8.72
N GLU A 112 -20.06 -39.13 9.47
CA GLU A 112 -20.72 -39.25 10.75
C GLU A 112 -19.66 -39.21 11.84
N ILE A 113 -19.92 -38.38 12.84
CA ILE A 113 -19.07 -38.19 13.99
C ILE A 113 -19.84 -38.73 15.18
N GLU A 114 -19.24 -39.68 15.91
CA GLU A 114 -19.83 -40.25 17.12
C GLU A 114 -18.98 -39.84 18.33
N ALA A 115 -19.62 -39.18 19.30
CA ALA A 115 -19.02 -38.76 20.55
C ALA A 115 -18.81 -39.95 21.51
N LEU A 116 -17.94 -39.79 22.51
CA LEU A 116 -17.66 -40.83 23.51
C LEU A 116 -18.89 -41.21 24.36
N ASP A 117 -19.91 -40.36 24.38
CA ASP A 117 -21.19 -40.57 25.06
C ASP A 117 -22.25 -41.22 24.14
N GLY A 118 -21.90 -41.59 22.91
CA GLY A 118 -22.76 -42.28 21.94
C GLY A 118 -23.64 -41.36 21.08
N ARG A 119 -23.55 -40.02 21.24
CA ARG A 119 -24.26 -39.09 20.35
C ARG A 119 -23.61 -39.07 18.96
N THR A 120 -24.42 -39.03 17.90
CA THR A 120 -23.92 -38.96 16.52
C THR A 120 -24.36 -37.66 15.82
N HIS A 121 -23.53 -37.17 14.90
CA HIS A 121 -23.84 -36.06 14.02
C HIS A 121 -23.31 -36.33 12.62
N GLN A 122 -24.09 -36.02 11.58
CA GLN A 122 -23.76 -36.32 10.20
C GLN A 122 -23.67 -35.03 9.37
N LYS A 123 -22.67 -34.96 8.48
CA LYS A 123 -22.46 -33.83 7.59
C LYS A 123 -22.11 -34.27 6.18
N ASP A 124 -22.79 -33.67 5.22
CA ASP A 124 -22.62 -33.93 3.80
C ASP A 124 -21.73 -32.87 3.13
N VAL A 125 -20.90 -33.31 2.20
CA VAL A 125 -20.15 -32.45 1.30
C VAL A 125 -20.21 -32.99 -0.13
N ARG A 126 -20.54 -32.10 -1.06
CA ARG A 126 -20.57 -32.41 -2.49
C ARG A 126 -19.27 -31.97 -3.15
N ILE A 127 -18.60 -32.88 -3.83
CA ILE A 127 -17.33 -32.67 -4.51
C ILE A 127 -17.50 -32.98 -6.00
N THR A 128 -17.35 -31.97 -6.86
CA THR A 128 -17.37 -32.14 -8.31
C THR A 128 -15.96 -32.44 -8.81
N ILE A 129 -15.76 -33.59 -9.44
CA ILE A 129 -14.50 -33.95 -10.10
C ILE A 129 -14.55 -33.52 -11.56
N THR A 130 -13.47 -32.91 -12.05
CA THR A 130 -13.30 -32.48 -13.45
C THR A 130 -11.88 -32.75 -13.94
N ASN A 131 -11.69 -32.97 -15.23
CA ASN A 131 -10.37 -33.03 -15.86
C ASN A 131 -9.72 -31.66 -16.07
N LEU A 132 -10.47 -30.56 -15.93
CA LEU A 132 -9.92 -29.21 -16.04
C LEU A 132 -9.10 -28.87 -14.78
N ARG A 133 -7.92 -28.26 -14.96
CA ARG A 133 -7.12 -27.75 -13.84
C ARG A 133 -7.85 -26.55 -13.21
N VAL A 134 -8.33 -26.73 -11.98
CA VAL A 134 -8.97 -25.67 -11.19
C VAL A 134 -7.89 -25.03 -10.33
N PRO A 135 -7.68 -23.71 -10.43
CA PRO A 135 -6.66 -23.05 -9.64
C PRO A 135 -7.00 -23.10 -8.15
N GLN A 136 -6.02 -23.45 -7.33
CA GLN A 136 -6.12 -23.33 -5.88
C GLN A 136 -5.84 -21.87 -5.51
N ILE A 137 -6.79 -21.23 -4.81
CA ILE A 137 -6.66 -19.83 -4.39
C ILE A 137 -6.74 -19.74 -2.88
N ARG A 138 -5.75 -19.08 -2.30
CA ARG A 138 -5.73 -18.67 -0.91
C ARG A 138 -6.14 -17.22 -0.80
N LEU A 139 -7.09 -16.91 0.09
CA LEU A 139 -7.48 -15.55 0.40
C LEU A 139 -6.83 -15.10 1.70
N GLU A 140 -6.32 -13.88 1.72
CA GLU A 140 -5.71 -13.24 2.88
C GLU A 140 -6.22 -11.81 3.01
N ILE A 141 -6.59 -11.40 4.22
CA ILE A 141 -6.93 -10.01 4.53
C ILE A 141 -5.63 -9.31 4.92
N LEU A 142 -5.30 -8.22 4.23
CA LEU A 142 -4.13 -7.42 4.55
C LEU A 142 -4.36 -6.66 5.87
N ASP A 143 -3.31 -6.56 6.68
CA ASP A 143 -3.32 -5.94 8.00
C ASP A 143 -4.44 -6.49 8.92
N PRO A 144 -4.43 -7.81 9.22
CA PRO A 144 -5.51 -8.44 9.94
C PRO A 144 -5.64 -7.90 11.36
N VAL A 145 -6.84 -7.40 11.68
CA VAL A 145 -7.24 -6.96 13.02
C VAL A 145 -8.41 -7.79 13.54
N PRO A 146 -8.60 -7.91 14.87
CA PRO A 146 -9.71 -8.68 15.43
C PRO A 146 -11.09 -8.18 14.99
N LYS A 147 -11.25 -6.86 14.82
CA LYS A 147 -12.43 -6.20 14.28
C LYS A 147 -12.01 -5.07 13.36
N PHE A 148 -12.57 -5.02 12.17
CA PHE A 148 -12.27 -3.98 11.18
C PHE A 148 -13.15 -2.75 11.43
N PRO A 149 -12.56 -1.56 11.60
CA PRO A 149 -13.35 -0.34 11.71
C PRO A 149 -14.01 -0.03 10.37
N THR A 150 -15.29 0.39 10.41
CA THR A 150 -16.02 0.73 9.18
C THR A 150 -15.46 2.00 8.51
N THR A 151 -14.66 2.79 9.21
CA THR A 151 -14.05 4.03 8.72
C THR A 151 -12.69 3.81 8.05
N ARG A 152 -12.30 2.55 7.78
CA ARG A 152 -11.09 2.23 7.01
C ARG A 152 -11.42 1.22 5.92
N GLN A 153 -10.70 1.32 4.81
CA GLN A 153 -10.81 0.34 3.74
C GLN A 153 -10.29 -1.05 4.21
N ILE A 154 -10.86 -2.10 3.65
CA ILE A 154 -10.43 -3.49 3.88
C ILE A 154 -9.90 -4.04 2.56
N ARG A 155 -8.69 -4.61 2.57
CA ARG A 155 -8.06 -5.17 1.39
C ARG A 155 -7.92 -6.67 1.54
N ILE A 156 -8.39 -7.41 0.54
CA ILE A 156 -8.35 -8.86 0.49
C ILE A 156 -7.60 -9.26 -0.76
N GLN A 157 -6.51 -10.00 -0.55
CA GLN A 157 -5.65 -10.49 -1.61
C GLN A 157 -5.89 -11.98 -1.84
N GLY A 158 -6.04 -12.34 -3.11
CA GLY A 158 -6.03 -13.73 -3.53
C GLY A 158 -4.66 -14.11 -4.10
N THR A 159 -4.11 -15.21 -3.62
CA THR A 159 -2.87 -15.80 -4.16
C THR A 159 -3.22 -17.12 -4.83
N VAL A 160 -2.86 -17.27 -6.10
CA VAL A 160 -3.01 -18.53 -6.82
C VAL A 160 -1.83 -19.42 -6.46
N GLU A 161 -2.10 -20.56 -5.79
CA GLU A 161 -1.08 -21.48 -5.27
C GLU A 161 -0.70 -22.58 -6.26
N SER A 162 -1.48 -22.76 -7.34
CA SER A 162 -1.29 -23.83 -8.33
C SER A 162 -0.93 -23.29 -9.71
N GLU A 163 -0.24 -24.09 -10.52
CA GLU A 163 -0.05 -23.81 -11.94
C GLU A 163 -1.39 -23.70 -12.68
N VAL A 164 -1.60 -22.55 -13.31
CA VAL A 164 -2.76 -22.29 -14.17
C VAL A 164 -2.43 -22.70 -15.60
N ASP A 165 -3.34 -23.42 -16.25
CA ASP A 165 -3.23 -23.65 -17.69
C ASP A 165 -3.44 -22.32 -18.44
N PRO A 166 -2.43 -21.81 -19.19
CA PRO A 166 -2.53 -20.52 -19.88
C PRO A 166 -3.57 -20.50 -20.99
N THR A 167 -4.06 -21.67 -21.43
CA THR A 167 -5.09 -21.78 -22.47
C THR A 167 -6.51 -21.62 -21.94
N VAL A 168 -6.69 -21.62 -20.61
CA VAL A 168 -8.00 -21.58 -19.97
C VAL A 168 -8.29 -20.18 -19.44
N ASN A 169 -9.38 -19.58 -19.90
CA ASN A 169 -9.84 -18.30 -19.38
C ASN A 169 -10.42 -18.48 -17.97
N ILE A 170 -9.95 -17.69 -17.01
CA ILE A 170 -10.43 -17.69 -15.62
C ILE A 170 -11.02 -16.33 -15.30
N VAL A 171 -12.25 -16.35 -14.79
CA VAL A 171 -12.98 -15.15 -14.40
C VAL A 171 -13.28 -15.19 -12.90
N PHE A 172 -12.87 -14.15 -12.21
CA PHE A 172 -13.11 -13.92 -10.79
C PHE A 172 -14.34 -13.04 -10.57
N SER A 173 -15.20 -13.44 -9.65
CA SER A 173 -16.32 -12.61 -9.17
C SER A 173 -16.51 -12.79 -7.68
N TRP A 174 -17.11 -11.80 -7.01
CA TRP A 174 -17.23 -11.81 -5.55
C TRP A 174 -18.67 -11.83 -5.11
N LYS A 175 -18.90 -12.49 -3.97
CA LYS A 175 -20.14 -12.43 -3.19
C LYS A 175 -19.84 -12.02 -1.77
N ILE A 176 -20.77 -11.31 -1.14
CA ILE A 176 -20.69 -10.93 0.27
C ILE A 176 -21.87 -11.53 1.02
N TYR A 177 -21.56 -12.11 2.16
CA TYR A 177 -22.53 -12.70 3.07
C TYR A 177 -22.44 -11.98 4.41
N THR A 178 -23.59 -11.82 5.06
CA THR A 178 -23.69 -11.26 6.41
C THR A 178 -24.29 -12.29 7.35
N TYR A 179 -23.67 -12.48 8.50
CA TYR A 179 -24.20 -13.34 9.55
C TYR A 179 -25.41 -12.66 10.20
N SER A 180 -26.58 -13.29 10.08
CA SER A 180 -27.86 -12.71 10.53
C SER A 180 -28.89 -13.80 10.84
N LEU A 181 -30.06 -13.39 11.34
CA LEU A 181 -31.13 -14.32 11.68
C LEU A 181 -31.51 -15.13 10.44
N ASN A 182 -31.50 -16.45 10.57
CA ASN A 182 -31.84 -17.34 9.47
C ASN A 182 -33.34 -17.21 9.15
N PRO A 183 -33.73 -16.85 7.91
CA PRO A 183 -35.14 -16.68 7.55
C PRO A 183 -35.92 -18.00 7.60
N GLU A 184 -35.23 -19.15 7.55
CA GLU A 184 -35.85 -20.47 7.69
C GLU A 184 -36.04 -20.88 9.17
N TYR A 185 -35.51 -20.09 10.11
CA TYR A 185 -35.64 -20.36 11.53
C TYR A 185 -37.04 -19.98 12.04
N ASP A 186 -37.72 -20.96 12.62
CA ASP A 186 -39.05 -20.86 13.21
C ASP A 186 -38.90 -20.99 14.74
N LEU A 187 -39.23 -19.90 15.43
CA LEU A 187 -39.10 -19.79 16.88
C LEU A 187 -40.03 -20.76 17.63
N ASP A 188 -41.22 -21.01 17.09
CA ASP A 188 -42.21 -21.86 17.74
C ASP A 188 -41.83 -23.34 17.60
N LEU A 189 -41.39 -23.76 16.40
CA LEU A 189 -40.91 -25.13 16.18
C LEU A 189 -39.64 -25.44 16.98
N ALA A 190 -38.72 -24.48 17.09
CA ALA A 190 -37.54 -24.62 17.94
C ALA A 190 -37.93 -24.82 19.42
N ARG A 191 -38.86 -24.02 19.93
CA ARG A 191 -39.35 -24.11 21.32
C ARG A 191 -40.12 -25.41 21.58
N GLU A 192 -40.89 -25.89 20.60
CA GLU A 192 -41.54 -27.20 20.70
C GLU A 192 -40.53 -28.34 20.78
N ALA A 193 -39.44 -28.28 20.02
CA ALA A 193 -38.35 -29.24 20.08
C ALA A 193 -37.57 -29.17 21.40
N GLU A 194 -37.42 -27.99 22.00
CA GLU A 194 -36.85 -27.84 23.34
C GLU A 194 -37.76 -28.43 24.43
N ALA A 195 -39.09 -28.38 24.24
CA ALA A 195 -40.07 -28.91 25.19
C ALA A 195 -40.32 -30.41 25.06
N ASP A 196 -40.10 -30.99 23.86
CA ASP A 196 -40.30 -32.40 23.56
C ASP A 196 -38.96 -33.05 23.14
N PRO A 197 -38.33 -33.86 24.01
CA PRO A 197 -37.05 -34.52 23.73
C PRO A 197 -37.07 -35.44 22.50
N THR A 198 -38.26 -35.79 21.97
CA THR A 198 -38.40 -36.64 20.78
C THR A 198 -38.41 -35.86 19.47
N LYS A 199 -38.57 -34.53 19.52
CA LYS A 199 -38.54 -33.65 18.34
C LYS A 199 -37.17 -32.98 18.23
N THR A 200 -36.52 -33.07 17.08
CA THR A 200 -35.26 -32.36 16.80
C THR A 200 -35.50 -31.22 15.82
N TYR A 201 -35.15 -29.99 16.21
CA TYR A 201 -35.14 -28.83 15.32
C TYR A 201 -33.70 -28.57 14.83
N ARG A 202 -33.47 -28.68 13.51
CA ARG A 202 -32.11 -28.70 12.91
C ARG A 202 -31.73 -27.42 12.18
N VAL A 203 -32.60 -26.42 12.16
CA VAL A 203 -32.33 -25.16 11.45
C VAL A 203 -31.62 -24.22 12.42
N ASP A 204 -30.41 -23.80 12.06
CA ASP A 204 -29.65 -22.87 12.88
C ASP A 204 -30.35 -21.52 12.97
N LYS A 205 -30.35 -20.92 14.18
CA LYS A 205 -30.93 -19.59 14.43
C LYS A 205 -30.28 -18.49 13.60
N PHE A 206 -28.99 -18.60 13.35
CA PHE A 206 -28.23 -17.62 12.60
C PHE A 206 -27.45 -18.29 11.49
N THR A 207 -27.42 -17.67 10.31
CA THR A 207 -26.68 -18.17 9.16
C THR A 207 -26.11 -17.01 8.33
N TYR A 208 -25.20 -17.33 7.42
CA TYR A 208 -24.67 -16.38 6.47
C TYR A 208 -25.65 -16.22 5.29
N LEU A 209 -26.26 -15.05 5.19
CA LEU A 209 -27.16 -14.71 4.09
C LEU A 209 -26.41 -13.97 3.00
N ASP A 210 -26.65 -14.33 1.73
CA ASP A 210 -26.11 -13.63 0.57
C ASP A 210 -26.70 -12.22 0.51
N GLN A 211 -25.84 -11.21 0.65
CA GLN A 211 -26.18 -9.78 0.64
C GLN A 211 -25.51 -9.06 -0.55
N THR A 212 -25.07 -9.81 -1.56
CA THR A 212 -24.37 -9.27 -2.74
C THR A 212 -25.14 -8.16 -3.43
N ASN A 213 -26.45 -8.31 -3.57
CA ASN A 213 -27.32 -7.29 -4.20
C ASN A 213 -27.54 -6.07 -3.30
N TYR A 214 -27.60 -6.26 -1.97
CA TYR A 214 -27.79 -5.16 -1.02
C TYR A 214 -26.56 -4.25 -0.97
N TYR A 215 -25.37 -4.86 -0.97
CA TYR A 215 -24.11 -4.12 -0.97
C TYR A 215 -23.69 -3.63 -2.37
N ASP A 216 -24.24 -4.21 -3.45
CA ASP A 216 -23.92 -3.84 -4.82
C ASP A 216 -22.41 -3.87 -5.10
N ILE A 217 -21.84 -5.08 -5.07
CA ILE A 217 -20.39 -5.31 -5.28
C ILE A 217 -19.89 -4.79 -6.63
N ALA A 218 -20.78 -4.60 -7.62
CA ALA A 218 -20.41 -4.05 -8.92
C ALA A 218 -20.10 -2.53 -8.87
N ASN A 219 -20.48 -1.84 -7.80
CA ASN A 219 -20.26 -0.41 -7.65
C ASN A 219 -18.81 -0.09 -7.29
N SER A 220 -18.06 0.47 -8.24
CA SER A 220 -16.64 0.83 -8.11
C SER A 220 -16.33 1.85 -7.01
N THR A 221 -17.32 2.64 -6.58
CA THR A 221 -17.17 3.60 -5.47
C THR A 221 -17.24 2.93 -4.09
N ARG A 222 -17.78 1.70 -4.03
CA ARG A 222 -17.93 0.92 -2.79
C ARG A 222 -16.97 -0.27 -2.74
N PHE A 223 -16.73 -0.90 -3.88
CA PHE A 223 -15.89 -2.08 -4.01
C PHE A 223 -15.01 -1.95 -5.24
N PHE A 224 -13.73 -2.28 -5.10
CA PHE A 224 -12.82 -2.39 -6.24
C PHE A 224 -12.36 -3.84 -6.40
N THR A 225 -12.70 -4.41 -7.55
CA THR A 225 -12.35 -5.77 -7.97
C THR A 225 -12.16 -5.78 -9.48
N ARG A 226 -11.43 -6.77 -10.01
CA ARG A 226 -11.33 -6.98 -11.46
C ARG A 226 -11.54 -8.45 -11.78
N PRO A 227 -12.10 -8.80 -12.95
CA PRO A 227 -12.38 -10.18 -13.30
C PRO A 227 -11.12 -11.03 -13.54
N ASN A 228 -9.96 -10.41 -13.75
CA ASN A 228 -8.69 -11.07 -14.05
C ASN A 228 -7.73 -11.16 -12.86
N VAL A 229 -8.06 -10.56 -11.70
CA VAL A 229 -7.27 -10.69 -10.48
C VAL A 229 -8.16 -11.06 -9.29
N PRO A 230 -7.73 -11.99 -8.43
CA PRO A 230 -8.53 -12.46 -7.29
C PRO A 230 -8.45 -11.51 -6.08
N ASN A 231 -8.49 -10.20 -6.31
CA ASN A 231 -8.35 -9.18 -5.26
C ASN A 231 -9.67 -8.42 -5.07
N LEU A 232 -9.94 -8.02 -3.83
CA LEU A 232 -11.09 -7.20 -3.46
C LEU A 232 -10.65 -6.09 -2.50
N VAL A 233 -11.02 -4.85 -2.82
CA VAL A 233 -10.93 -3.73 -1.88
C VAL A 233 -12.34 -3.28 -1.54
N ILE A 234 -12.65 -3.24 -0.25
CA ILE A 234 -13.90 -2.72 0.28
C ILE A 234 -13.61 -1.30 0.79
N MET A 235 -14.31 -0.31 0.25
CA MET A 235 -14.10 1.09 0.61
C MET A 235 -14.68 1.41 1.99
N GLU A 236 -14.27 2.54 2.55
CA GLU A 236 -14.73 3.05 3.83
C GLU A 236 -16.24 3.29 3.84
N ASN A 237 -16.86 3.11 5.01
CA ASN A 237 -18.28 3.33 5.29
C ASN A 237 -19.25 2.51 4.43
N VAL A 238 -18.76 1.46 3.76
CA VAL A 238 -19.58 0.58 2.92
C VAL A 238 -20.29 -0.50 3.72
N LEU A 239 -19.60 -1.07 4.72
CA LEU A 239 -20.09 -2.17 5.55
C LEU A 239 -20.81 -1.64 6.80
N GLN A 240 -21.79 -2.40 7.26
CA GLN A 240 -22.49 -2.12 8.51
C GLN A 240 -21.59 -2.46 9.72
N PRO A 241 -21.59 -1.64 10.78
CA PRO A 241 -20.84 -1.93 12.01
C PRO A 241 -21.50 -3.04 12.84
N SER A 242 -20.73 -3.66 13.75
CA SER A 242 -21.14 -4.76 14.63
C SER A 242 -21.71 -5.96 13.89
N LYS A 243 -21.17 -6.27 12.71
CA LYS A 243 -21.59 -7.40 11.88
C LYS A 243 -20.42 -8.30 11.56
N GLN A 244 -20.72 -9.59 11.47
CA GLN A 244 -19.80 -10.59 10.94
C GLN A 244 -20.06 -10.77 9.45
N PHE A 245 -19.01 -10.68 8.67
CA PHE A 245 -19.04 -10.83 7.23
C PHE A 245 -18.28 -12.06 6.80
N LYS A 246 -18.70 -12.58 5.65
CA LYS A 246 -17.93 -13.56 4.89
C LYS A 246 -17.97 -13.14 3.43
N VAL A 247 -16.82 -13.02 2.80
CA VAL A 247 -16.76 -12.82 1.35
C VAL A 247 -16.36 -14.13 0.69
N ARG A 248 -16.95 -14.39 -0.47
CA ARG A 248 -16.68 -15.56 -1.30
C ARG A 248 -16.19 -15.10 -2.66
N LEU A 249 -14.97 -15.46 -3.01
CA LEU A 249 -14.47 -15.41 -4.36
C LEU A 249 -15.05 -16.60 -5.13
N ILE A 250 -15.79 -16.35 -6.20
CA ILE A 250 -16.23 -17.33 -7.18
C ILE A 250 -15.23 -17.32 -8.34
N ILE A 251 -14.74 -18.50 -8.67
CA ILE A 251 -13.73 -18.73 -9.69
C ILE A 251 -14.41 -19.48 -10.82
N THR A 252 -14.61 -18.82 -11.96
CA THR A 252 -15.22 -19.45 -13.14
C THR A 252 -14.13 -19.82 -14.13
N VAL A 253 -14.08 -21.08 -14.53
CA VAL A 253 -13.04 -21.65 -15.41
C VAL A 253 -13.66 -22.04 -16.75
N GLY A 254 -13.05 -21.61 -17.85
CA GLY A 254 -13.56 -21.81 -19.22
C GLY A 254 -14.78 -20.93 -19.54
N ASP A 255 -15.60 -21.35 -20.50
CA ASP A 255 -16.81 -20.62 -20.96
C ASP A 255 -17.98 -20.68 -19.95
N GLY A 256 -17.70 -20.68 -18.65
CA GLY A 256 -18.71 -20.72 -17.60
C GLY A 256 -19.13 -22.11 -17.13
N ALA A 257 -18.51 -23.17 -17.65
CA ALA A 257 -18.90 -24.55 -17.36
C ALA A 257 -18.58 -25.01 -15.92
N ILE A 258 -17.56 -24.42 -15.28
CA ILE A 258 -17.05 -24.88 -13.98
C ILE A 258 -16.85 -23.69 -13.03
N GLN A 259 -17.36 -23.80 -11.81
CA GLN A 259 -17.26 -22.76 -10.78
C GLN A 259 -16.68 -23.26 -9.44
N GLY A 260 -15.46 -22.86 -9.11
CA GLY A 260 -14.86 -23.03 -7.79
C GLY A 260 -15.17 -21.84 -6.87
N PHE A 261 -14.84 -21.95 -5.58
CA PHE A 261 -14.88 -20.81 -4.68
C PHE A 261 -13.86 -20.88 -3.54
N ALA A 262 -13.46 -19.70 -3.05
CA ALA A 262 -12.67 -19.51 -1.84
C ALA A 262 -13.38 -18.49 -0.93
N GLU A 263 -13.22 -18.59 0.39
CA GLU A 263 -13.91 -17.72 1.35
C GLU A 263 -12.96 -17.19 2.41
N VAL A 264 -13.27 -15.99 2.91
CA VAL A 264 -12.66 -15.44 4.13
C VAL A 264 -13.72 -14.69 4.94
N GLY A 265 -13.66 -14.84 6.26
CA GLY A 265 -14.57 -14.19 7.20
C GLY A 265 -13.85 -13.13 8.03
N PHE A 266 -14.58 -12.09 8.41
CA PHE A 266 -14.08 -11.03 9.29
C PHE A 266 -15.22 -10.32 10.00
N ASP A 267 -14.90 -9.67 11.12
CA ASP A 267 -15.87 -8.94 11.94
C ASP A 267 -15.63 -7.44 11.80
N THR A 268 -16.72 -6.67 11.76
CA THR A 268 -16.65 -5.22 11.81
C THR A 268 -16.77 -4.72 13.24
N ALA A 269 -16.05 -3.63 13.54
CA ALA A 269 -16.11 -2.94 14.80
C ALA A 269 -17.51 -2.34 15.05
N GLY A 270 -17.73 -1.91 16.29
CA GLY A 270 -18.91 -1.16 16.69
C GLY A 270 -19.10 0.13 15.92
N LEU A 271 -20.19 0.84 16.23
CA LEU A 271 -20.39 2.17 15.67
C LEU A 271 -19.20 3.08 16.02
N PRO A 272 -18.73 3.91 15.07
CA PRO A 272 -17.70 4.89 15.36
C PRO A 272 -18.18 5.86 16.45
N PRO A 273 -17.24 6.57 17.12
CA PRO A 273 -17.58 7.50 18.19
C PRO A 273 -18.60 8.55 17.71
N ARG A 274 -19.58 8.86 18.55
CA ARG A 274 -20.69 9.74 18.19
C ARG A 274 -21.13 10.63 19.34
N SER A 275 -21.97 11.61 19.02
CA SER A 275 -22.70 12.49 19.96
C SER A 275 -21.85 13.44 20.81
N GLY A 276 -20.52 13.34 20.75
CA GLY A 276 -19.64 14.28 21.43
C GLY A 276 -19.54 15.61 20.71
N ARG A 277 -18.80 16.53 21.32
CA ARG A 277 -18.52 17.86 20.77
C ARG A 277 -17.06 18.21 20.99
N LEU A 278 -16.55 19.15 20.22
CA LEU A 278 -15.24 19.76 20.44
C LEU A 278 -15.44 21.19 20.95
N ILE A 279 -14.73 21.54 22.02
CA ILE A 279 -14.82 22.84 22.70
C ILE A 279 -13.40 23.37 22.92
N CYS A 280 -13.22 24.67 22.73
CA CYS A 280 -11.98 25.38 23.05
C CYS A 280 -12.28 26.62 23.89
N VAL A 281 -11.60 26.77 25.03
CA VAL A 281 -11.79 27.90 25.95
C VAL A 281 -10.44 28.51 26.34
N PRO A 282 -10.22 29.83 26.12
CA PRO A 282 -11.05 30.74 25.33
C PRO A 282 -11.00 30.41 23.83
N SER A 283 -12.13 30.59 23.13
CA SER A 283 -12.20 30.35 21.68
C SER A 283 -11.65 31.50 20.84
N ASN A 284 -11.56 32.71 21.40
CA ASN A 284 -11.06 33.88 20.69
C ASN A 284 -10.01 34.58 21.54
N GLU A 285 -8.76 34.50 21.14
CA GLU A 285 -7.65 35.20 21.81
C GLU A 285 -6.41 35.33 20.90
N THR A 286 -5.33 35.91 21.40
CA THR A 286 -3.99 35.91 20.82
C THR A 286 -3.38 34.51 20.81
N LEU A 287 -2.36 34.32 19.98
CA LEU A 287 -1.73 33.02 19.81
C LEU A 287 -1.00 32.52 21.08
N ASP A 288 -0.57 33.43 21.95
CA ASP A 288 0.17 33.15 23.19
C ASP A 288 -0.74 32.97 24.42
N ALA A 289 -2.05 33.08 24.24
CA ALA A 289 -3.01 32.81 25.29
C ALA A 289 -3.18 31.30 25.52
N GLN A 290 -3.09 30.87 26.77
CA GLN A 290 -3.35 29.50 27.17
C GLN A 290 -4.81 29.13 26.90
N ARG A 291 -5.02 27.98 26.24
CA ARG A 291 -6.33 27.43 25.90
C ARG A 291 -6.50 26.02 26.42
N LEU A 292 -7.73 25.65 26.76
CA LEU A 292 -8.12 24.28 27.06
C LEU A 292 -9.02 23.77 25.95
N ILE A 293 -8.52 22.79 25.20
CA ILE A 293 -9.29 22.06 24.20
C ILE A 293 -9.89 20.83 24.87
N SER A 294 -11.17 20.54 24.61
CA SER A 294 -11.85 19.39 25.20
C SER A 294 -12.86 18.75 24.25
N ALA A 295 -12.95 17.43 24.33
CA ALA A 295 -13.87 16.60 23.57
C ALA A 295 -14.81 15.83 24.53
N PRO A 296 -15.77 16.49 25.20
CA PRO A 296 -16.68 15.80 26.12
C PRO A 296 -17.79 15.04 25.38
N ASP A 297 -18.48 14.18 26.12
CA ASP A 297 -19.76 13.56 25.76
C ASP A 297 -19.72 12.55 24.60
N TRP A 298 -18.53 12.10 24.19
CA TRP A 298 -18.38 11.06 23.17
C TRP A 298 -18.79 9.69 23.69
N VAL A 299 -19.56 8.97 22.87
CA VAL A 299 -19.99 7.59 23.13
C VAL A 299 -19.60 6.70 21.96
N ALA A 300 -19.16 5.48 22.25
CA ALA A 300 -18.88 4.45 21.27
C ALA A 300 -19.24 3.07 21.84
N ASP A 301 -19.40 2.10 20.95
CA ASP A 301 -19.72 0.74 21.37
C ASP A 301 -18.44 -0.01 21.82
N ASP A 302 -17.28 0.33 21.23
CA ASP A 302 -15.98 -0.17 21.64
C ASP A 302 -15.23 0.91 22.47
N LEU A 303 -14.84 0.54 23.70
CA LEU A 303 -14.15 1.39 24.69
C LEU A 303 -12.84 0.72 25.15
N PRO A 304 -11.82 1.46 25.63
CA PRO A 304 -11.79 2.91 25.89
C PRO A 304 -11.53 3.76 24.63
N LEU A 305 -11.92 5.04 24.67
CA LEU A 305 -11.65 6.01 23.60
C LEU A 305 -10.25 6.62 23.74
N SER A 306 -9.65 6.96 22.60
CA SER A 306 -8.47 7.83 22.52
C SER A 306 -8.74 9.05 21.64
N TYR A 307 -7.95 10.10 21.85
CA TYR A 307 -8.18 11.44 21.30
C TYR A 307 -6.88 12.00 20.72
N THR A 308 -6.95 12.43 19.47
CA THR A 308 -5.88 13.21 18.82
C THR A 308 -6.43 14.59 18.53
N PHE A 309 -5.89 15.61 19.20
CA PHE A 309 -6.25 17.00 18.94
C PHE A 309 -5.28 17.60 17.93
N GLY A 310 -5.77 18.49 17.09
CA GLY A 310 -4.93 19.20 16.12
C GLY A 310 -5.62 20.43 15.55
N TYR A 311 -5.01 20.98 14.51
CA TYR A 311 -5.53 22.08 13.73
C TYR A 311 -5.31 21.88 12.24
N VAL A 312 -6.10 22.56 11.43
CA VAL A 312 -5.93 22.58 9.97
C VAL A 312 -5.15 23.83 9.60
N LYS A 313 -4.05 23.64 8.87
CA LYS A 313 -3.25 24.71 8.26
C LYS A 313 -3.36 24.61 6.74
N PHE A 314 -3.64 25.71 6.08
CA PHE A 314 -3.72 25.74 4.63
C PHE A 314 -2.36 26.10 4.02
N LEU A 315 -1.87 25.26 3.11
CA LEU A 315 -0.73 25.53 2.24
C LEU A 315 -1.28 25.88 0.85
N GLY A 316 -1.45 27.17 0.57
CA GLY A 316 -2.25 27.62 -0.57
C GLY A 316 -3.72 27.26 -0.37
N GLU A 317 -4.30 26.49 -1.29
CA GLU A 317 -5.68 25.98 -1.18
C GLU A 317 -5.77 24.60 -0.50
N LEU A 318 -4.63 24.00 -0.15
CA LEU A 318 -4.56 22.63 0.34
C LEU A 318 -4.61 22.56 1.88
N PRO A 319 -5.64 21.96 2.49
CA PRO A 319 -5.72 21.77 3.93
C PRO A 319 -4.77 20.66 4.39
N VAL A 320 -3.90 20.97 5.34
CA VAL A 320 -2.99 20.02 6.01
C VAL A 320 -3.40 19.93 7.47
N ARG A 321 -3.61 18.70 7.97
CA ARG A 321 -3.91 18.45 9.38
C ARG A 321 -2.61 18.32 10.16
N VAL A 322 -2.50 19.08 11.23
CA VAL A 322 -1.31 19.15 12.09
C VAL A 322 -1.74 18.77 13.50
N LYS A 323 -1.12 17.75 14.09
CA LYS A 323 -1.50 17.21 15.40
C LYS A 323 -0.77 17.99 16.48
N PHE A 324 -1.44 18.29 17.60
CA PHE A 324 -0.77 18.86 18.77
C PHE A 324 0.06 17.83 19.54
N ASN A 325 -0.25 16.54 19.36
CA ASN A 325 0.38 15.44 20.05
C ASN A 325 0.82 14.38 19.03
N THR A 326 2.00 13.79 19.21
CA THR A 326 2.52 12.70 18.36
C THR A 326 1.70 11.41 18.43
N ALA A 327 0.92 11.21 19.51
CA ALA A 327 0.15 10.00 19.72
C ALA A 327 -1.25 10.28 20.28
N PRO A 328 -2.24 9.41 19.98
CA PRO A 328 -3.57 9.48 20.58
C PRO A 328 -3.49 9.38 22.11
N THR A 329 -4.23 10.25 22.80
CA THR A 329 -4.25 10.32 24.26
C THR A 329 -5.52 9.71 24.84
N ALA A 330 -5.46 9.10 26.01
CA ALA A 330 -6.66 8.56 26.68
C ALA A 330 -7.52 9.64 27.37
N VAL A 331 -7.12 10.91 27.29
CA VAL A 331 -7.76 12.02 28.00
C VAL A 331 -8.45 12.92 26.98
N SER A 332 -9.73 13.21 27.23
CA SER A 332 -10.55 14.06 26.35
C SER A 332 -10.27 15.56 26.50
N ARG A 333 -9.11 15.95 27.04
CA ARG A 333 -8.75 17.34 27.33
C ARG A 333 -7.27 17.56 27.07
N LEU A 334 -6.94 18.67 26.42
CA LEU A 334 -5.59 19.09 26.11
C LEU A 334 -5.41 20.58 26.46
N PRO A 335 -4.60 20.92 27.49
CA PRO A 335 -4.14 22.28 27.67
C PRO A 335 -3.08 22.60 26.61
N VAL A 336 -3.25 23.74 25.93
CA VAL A 336 -2.32 24.24 24.91
C VAL A 336 -1.85 25.63 25.32
N ASN A 337 -0.53 25.81 25.43
CA ASN A 337 0.05 27.06 25.90
C ASN A 337 0.15 28.12 24.79
N SER A 338 0.29 27.68 23.54
CA SER A 338 0.32 28.54 22.36
C SER A 338 -0.37 27.87 21.18
N MET A 339 -1.14 28.64 20.44
CA MET A 339 -1.78 28.20 19.21
C MET A 339 -1.00 28.70 18.00
N PRO A 340 -1.11 28.04 16.84
CA PRO A 340 -0.67 28.65 15.60
C PRO A 340 -1.48 29.90 15.29
N LEU A 341 -0.87 30.83 14.56
CA LEU A 341 -1.56 32.02 14.11
C LEU A 341 -2.66 31.63 13.11
N GLY A 342 -3.87 32.18 13.29
CA GLY A 342 -4.96 31.93 12.36
C GLY A 342 -4.79 32.69 11.04
N GLU A 343 -5.64 32.39 10.08
CA GLU A 343 -5.57 32.97 8.73
C GLU A 343 -5.94 34.45 8.72
N LYS A 344 -4.98 35.29 8.34
CA LYS A 344 -5.15 36.76 8.28
C LYS A 344 -6.36 37.19 7.43
N ASN A 345 -6.57 36.54 6.29
CA ASN A 345 -7.65 36.86 5.35
C ASN A 345 -9.05 36.55 5.92
N ASN A 346 -9.14 35.71 6.95
CA ASN A 346 -10.38 35.32 7.60
C ASN A 346 -10.39 35.74 9.08
N ASN A 347 -9.95 36.97 9.38
CA ASN A 347 -9.91 37.53 10.73
C ASN A 347 -9.17 36.64 11.75
N TYR A 348 -8.06 36.05 11.32
CA TYR A 348 -7.23 35.14 12.10
C TYR A 348 -8.00 33.91 12.61
N SER A 349 -8.89 33.38 11.77
CA SER A 349 -9.60 32.14 12.04
C SER A 349 -8.69 30.92 11.90
N LEU A 350 -8.85 29.95 12.79
CA LEU A 350 -8.12 28.69 12.83
C LEU A 350 -9.13 27.56 13.04
N ILE A 351 -9.04 26.49 12.24
CA ILE A 351 -9.89 25.31 12.41
C ILE A 351 -9.17 24.34 13.33
N LEU A 352 -9.77 24.03 14.48
CA LEU A 352 -9.32 22.96 15.36
C LEU A 352 -10.09 21.70 15.03
N TYR A 353 -9.43 20.56 15.16
CA TYR A 353 -10.06 19.26 15.03
C TYR A 353 -9.70 18.34 16.19
N VAL A 354 -10.57 17.35 16.41
CA VAL A 354 -10.28 16.20 17.25
C VAL A 354 -10.67 14.94 16.49
N ASP A 355 -9.75 13.99 16.42
CA ASP A 355 -10.06 12.63 16.03
C ASP A 355 -10.32 11.82 17.29
N VAL A 356 -11.53 11.30 17.41
CA VAL A 356 -11.93 10.38 18.49
C VAL A 356 -11.88 8.97 17.94
N ILE A 357 -11.13 8.10 18.61
CA ILE A 357 -10.70 6.82 18.07
C ILE A 357 -11.10 5.70 19.04
N THR A 358 -11.71 4.64 18.51
CA THR A 358 -12.00 3.41 19.28
C THR A 358 -10.81 2.45 19.27
N PRO A 359 -10.73 1.45 20.16
CA PRO A 359 -9.63 0.48 20.14
C PRO A 359 -9.48 -0.29 18.81
N PRO A 360 -10.58 -0.67 18.10
CA PRO A 360 -10.47 -1.21 16.74
C PRO A 360 -10.01 -0.21 15.67
N GLY A 361 -9.82 1.08 16.00
CA GLY A 361 -9.36 2.10 15.08
C GLY A 361 -10.47 2.80 14.29
N ALA A 362 -11.73 2.77 14.76
CA ALA A 362 -12.80 3.55 14.14
C ALA A 362 -12.67 5.01 14.55
N VAL A 363 -12.65 5.92 13.58
CA VAL A 363 -12.32 7.34 13.80
C VAL A 363 -13.54 8.21 13.54
N THR A 364 -13.74 9.24 14.35
CA THR A 364 -14.65 10.34 14.03
C THR A 364 -13.96 11.66 14.26
N THR A 365 -13.87 12.46 13.20
CA THR A 365 -13.31 13.81 13.26
C THR A 365 -14.41 14.82 13.54
N GLN A 366 -14.19 15.70 14.51
CA GLN A 366 -15.02 16.87 14.75
C GLN A 366 -14.18 18.14 14.69
N GLU A 367 -14.71 19.18 14.05
CA GLU A 367 -14.03 20.46 13.83
C GLU A 367 -14.76 21.62 14.51
N ILE A 368 -14.03 22.68 14.87
CA ILE A 368 -14.53 23.96 15.39
C ILE A 368 -13.64 25.09 14.87
N LEU A 369 -14.26 26.22 14.58
CA LEU A 369 -13.58 27.46 14.25
C LEU A 369 -13.25 28.28 15.52
N VAL A 370 -11.99 28.67 15.68
CA VAL A 370 -11.50 29.55 16.75
C VAL A 370 -10.76 30.75 16.16
N GLN A 371 -10.47 31.76 16.98
CA GLN A 371 -9.57 32.86 16.59
C GLN A 371 -8.25 32.80 17.36
N SER A 372 -7.16 32.93 16.61
CA SER A 372 -5.78 32.99 17.12
C SER A 372 -5.05 34.17 16.50
N ARG A 373 -5.09 35.32 17.20
CA ARG A 373 -4.63 36.63 16.72
C ARG A 373 -3.13 36.85 16.99
N PRO A 374 -2.47 37.75 16.26
CA PRO A 374 -1.07 38.08 16.55
C PRO A 374 -0.96 38.73 17.94
N PRO A 375 0.22 38.65 18.58
CA PRO A 375 0.44 39.23 19.89
C PRO A 375 0.54 40.76 19.75
N ALA A 376 0.27 41.49 20.84
CA ALA A 376 0.30 42.96 20.82
C ALA A 376 1.70 43.52 20.45
N ASN A 377 2.78 42.83 20.85
CA ASN A 377 4.15 43.18 20.53
C ASN A 377 4.83 42.06 19.74
N LYS A 378 4.82 42.19 18.41
CA LYS A 378 5.37 41.18 17.49
C LYS A 378 6.87 40.95 17.67
N THR A 379 7.66 42.02 17.77
CA THR A 379 9.13 41.93 17.87
C THR A 379 9.56 41.24 19.15
N ALA A 380 8.96 41.60 20.29
CA ALA A 380 9.26 40.94 21.56
C ALA A 380 8.86 39.47 21.56
N TYR A 381 7.75 39.13 20.87
CA TYR A 381 7.32 37.74 20.72
C TYR A 381 8.31 36.93 19.87
N ILE A 382 8.76 37.45 18.73
CA ILE A 382 9.71 36.76 17.83
C ILE A 382 11.01 36.45 18.56
N ILE A 383 11.61 37.45 19.25
CA ILE A 383 12.85 37.25 20.01
C ILE A 383 12.66 36.16 21.07
N LYS A 384 11.57 36.23 21.84
CA LYS A 384 11.26 35.21 22.85
C LYS A 384 11.08 33.82 22.23
N ALA A 385 10.40 33.72 21.09
CA ALA A 385 10.15 32.45 20.42
C ALA A 385 11.44 31.82 19.88
N LEU A 386 12.38 32.62 19.37
CA LEU A 386 13.69 32.13 18.94
C LEU A 386 14.52 31.62 20.13
N ASP A 387 14.52 32.35 21.26
CA ASP A 387 15.18 31.91 22.49
C ASP A 387 14.55 30.62 23.05
N GLU A 388 13.22 30.52 23.03
CA GLU A 388 12.46 29.36 23.50
C GLU A 388 12.76 28.13 22.62
N ALA A 389 12.73 28.27 21.29
CA ALA A 389 13.02 27.18 20.36
C ALA A 389 14.42 26.57 20.54
N ARG A 390 15.40 27.32 21.02
CA ARG A 390 16.75 26.82 21.32
C ARG A 390 16.84 25.98 22.59
N THR A 391 15.84 26.08 23.47
CA THR A 391 15.89 25.50 24.83
C THR A 391 14.78 24.48 25.10
N THR A 392 13.75 24.43 24.27
CA THR A 392 12.67 23.44 24.35
C THR A 392 13.04 22.12 23.68
N ASP A 393 12.20 21.11 23.88
CA ASP A 393 12.32 19.88 23.11
C ASP A 393 12.12 20.15 21.61
N PRO A 394 12.67 19.30 20.73
CA PRO A 394 12.69 19.58 19.30
C PRO A 394 11.32 19.73 18.63
N GLU A 395 10.31 19.01 19.08
CA GLU A 395 8.98 19.08 18.48
C GLU A 395 8.34 20.44 18.80
N THR A 396 8.39 20.83 20.07
CA THR A 396 7.97 22.15 20.53
C THR A 396 8.76 23.27 19.84
N ALA A 397 10.05 23.07 19.59
CA ALA A 397 10.90 24.03 18.90
C ALA A 397 10.42 24.32 17.47
N VAL A 398 10.11 23.28 16.67
CA VAL A 398 9.61 23.46 15.29
C VAL A 398 8.28 24.23 15.27
N THR A 399 7.33 23.89 16.15
CA THR A 399 6.06 24.64 16.27
C THR A 399 6.30 26.10 16.68
N THR A 400 7.25 26.34 17.59
CA THR A 400 7.61 27.68 18.05
C THR A 400 8.22 28.53 16.93
N LEU A 401 9.13 27.95 16.13
CA LEU A 401 9.71 28.59 14.94
C LEU A 401 8.64 28.90 13.89
N MET A 402 7.70 27.99 13.68
CA MET A 402 6.56 28.22 12.78
C MET A 402 5.73 29.42 13.24
N ASN A 403 5.44 29.52 14.54
CA ASN A 403 4.68 30.65 15.09
C ASN A 403 5.45 31.98 14.98
N ALA A 404 6.77 31.96 15.20
CA ALA A 404 7.62 33.14 15.02
C ALA A 404 7.55 33.65 13.57
N LEU A 405 7.67 32.74 12.60
CA LEU A 405 7.60 33.06 11.18
C LEU A 405 6.20 33.54 10.76
N ASP A 406 5.15 32.95 11.32
CA ASP A 406 3.76 33.37 11.09
C ASP A 406 3.50 34.79 11.63
N VAL A 407 4.12 35.16 12.76
CA VAL A 407 4.01 36.51 13.36
C VAL A 407 4.85 37.55 12.61
N LEU A 408 6.04 37.16 12.11
CA LEU A 408 6.89 37.97 11.26
C LEU A 408 6.11 38.44 10.02
N ASP A 409 5.36 37.53 9.39
CA ASP A 409 4.53 37.80 8.19
C ASP A 409 5.31 38.60 7.13
N PRO A 410 6.51 38.13 6.70
CA PRO A 410 7.33 38.89 5.76
C PRO A 410 6.55 39.03 4.44
N PRO A 411 6.46 40.24 3.88
CA PRO A 411 5.73 40.44 2.64
C PRO A 411 6.37 39.61 1.53
N THR A 412 5.55 38.84 0.79
CA THR A 412 6.04 38.09 -0.38
C THR A 412 6.68 39.08 -1.36
N PRO A 413 8.00 38.97 -1.62
CA PRO A 413 8.65 39.92 -2.50
C PRO A 413 8.12 39.78 -3.93
N ALA A 414 8.10 40.89 -4.68
CA ALA A 414 7.73 40.86 -6.10
C ALA A 414 8.66 39.90 -6.87
N PRO A 415 8.19 39.25 -7.95
CA PRO A 415 9.02 38.33 -8.74
C PRO A 415 10.38 38.96 -9.10
N GLY A 416 11.47 38.32 -8.67
CA GLY A 416 12.85 38.78 -8.90
C GLY A 416 13.37 39.88 -7.95
N SER A 417 12.61 40.28 -6.93
CA SER A 417 13.09 41.20 -5.88
C SER A 417 13.55 40.41 -4.65
N PRO A 418 14.70 40.76 -4.03
CA PRO A 418 15.11 40.12 -2.80
C PRO A 418 14.20 40.56 -1.62
N PRO A 419 13.96 39.67 -0.63
CA PRO A 419 13.32 40.05 0.63
C PRO A 419 14.15 41.08 1.41
N SER A 420 13.54 41.73 2.41
CA SER A 420 14.24 42.75 3.21
C SER A 420 15.42 42.13 3.97
N PRO A 421 16.55 42.85 4.15
CA PRO A 421 17.71 42.30 4.89
C PRO A 421 17.40 41.90 6.33
N GLU A 422 16.44 42.58 6.96
CA GLU A 422 15.98 42.29 8.32
C GLU A 422 15.19 40.98 8.38
N ASP A 423 14.28 40.75 7.41
CA ASP A 423 13.54 39.48 7.31
C ASP A 423 14.47 38.31 6.96
N VAL A 424 15.45 38.54 6.07
CA VAL A 424 16.46 37.53 5.71
C VAL A 424 17.25 37.08 6.93
N ALA A 425 17.73 38.01 7.74
CA ALA A 425 18.50 37.66 8.94
C ALA A 425 17.68 36.79 9.91
N ILE A 426 16.41 37.12 10.12
CA ILE A 426 15.52 36.33 10.99
C ILE A 426 15.22 34.96 10.39
N MET A 427 14.96 34.88 9.07
CA MET A 427 14.71 33.60 8.40
C MET A 427 15.95 32.69 8.37
N GLU A 428 17.14 33.27 8.21
CA GLU A 428 18.41 32.53 8.31
C GLU A 428 18.62 31.99 9.73
N GLU A 429 18.33 32.79 10.75
CA GLU A 429 18.38 32.35 12.14
C GLU A 429 17.37 31.23 12.44
N ILE A 430 16.14 31.34 11.93
CA ILE A 430 15.15 30.25 12.03
C ILE A 430 15.66 28.97 11.37
N MET A 431 16.33 29.09 10.22
CA MET A 431 16.91 27.94 9.52
C MET A 431 18.11 27.34 10.26
N ASP A 432 18.94 28.15 10.93
CA ASP A 432 20.01 27.69 11.82
C ASP A 432 19.42 26.82 12.94
N ILE A 433 18.42 27.34 13.65
CA ILE A 433 17.78 26.63 14.76
C ILE A 433 17.09 25.36 14.23
N LEU A 434 16.38 25.44 13.11
CA LEU A 434 15.72 24.28 12.53
C LEU A 434 16.71 23.16 12.20
N GLN A 435 17.85 23.48 11.57
CA GLN A 435 18.88 22.49 11.23
C GLN A 435 19.51 21.86 12.48
N GLU A 436 19.82 22.67 13.50
CA GLU A 436 20.34 22.18 14.79
C GLU A 436 19.34 21.23 15.48
N VAL A 437 18.05 21.60 15.43
CA VAL A 437 16.97 20.83 16.03
C VAL A 437 16.74 19.52 15.27
N VAL A 438 16.67 19.55 13.93
CA VAL A 438 16.39 18.38 13.05
C VAL A 438 17.33 17.20 13.31
N ASP A 439 18.62 17.46 13.53
CA ASP A 439 19.62 16.41 13.75
C ASP A 439 19.41 15.63 15.07
N SER A 440 18.61 16.18 15.99
CA SER A 440 18.37 15.63 17.32
C SER A 440 17.00 14.97 17.51
N VAL A 441 16.10 15.03 16.51
CA VAL A 441 14.69 14.59 16.65
C VAL A 441 14.48 13.18 16.12
N PRO A 442 13.68 12.35 16.82
CA PRO A 442 13.07 11.19 16.20
C PRO A 442 12.29 11.62 14.95
N VAL A 443 12.53 10.96 13.83
CA VAL A 443 11.84 11.23 12.58
C VAL A 443 10.41 10.68 12.69
N THR A 444 9.49 11.52 13.17
CA THR A 444 8.04 11.23 13.20
C THR A 444 7.34 11.98 12.07
N GLU A 445 6.19 11.47 11.64
CA GLU A 445 5.36 12.09 10.60
C GLU A 445 5.02 13.55 10.94
N GLU A 446 4.61 13.80 12.18
CA GLU A 446 4.24 15.13 12.66
C GLU A 446 5.43 16.10 12.63
N THR A 447 6.61 15.65 13.07
CA THR A 447 7.83 16.46 13.00
C THR A 447 8.19 16.77 11.54
N ALA A 448 8.08 15.80 10.64
CA ALA A 448 8.37 15.98 9.21
C ALA A 448 7.37 16.95 8.55
N ILE A 449 6.08 16.88 8.90
CA ILE A 449 5.05 17.82 8.41
C ILE A 449 5.36 19.23 8.89
N ASN A 450 5.65 19.41 10.18
CA ASN A 450 5.97 20.73 10.73
C ASN A 450 7.26 21.31 10.14
N GLN A 451 8.28 20.48 9.93
CA GLN A 451 9.50 20.87 9.20
C GLN A 451 9.18 21.32 7.77
N ALA A 452 8.36 20.55 7.05
CA ALA A 452 7.93 20.89 5.69
C ALA A 452 7.23 22.24 5.64
N ILE A 453 6.34 22.51 6.59
CA ILE A 453 5.61 23.78 6.70
C ILE A 453 6.56 24.95 6.95
N VAL A 454 7.53 24.81 7.86
CA VAL A 454 8.51 25.87 8.18
C VAL A 454 9.39 26.16 6.96
N VAL A 455 9.98 25.13 6.36
CA VAL A 455 10.84 25.25 5.17
C VAL A 455 10.09 25.89 4.01
N ASN A 456 8.87 25.44 3.75
CA ASN A 456 7.99 25.98 2.72
C ASN A 456 7.70 27.47 2.93
N ARG A 457 7.38 27.90 4.15
CA ARG A 457 7.15 29.33 4.42
C ARG A 457 8.40 30.17 4.22
N ILE A 458 9.57 29.69 4.63
CA ILE A 458 10.84 30.40 4.42
C ILE A 458 11.14 30.58 2.93
N ILE A 459 10.92 29.52 2.14
CA ILE A 459 11.04 29.56 0.67
C ILE A 459 10.03 30.54 0.07
N SER A 460 8.77 30.47 0.49
CA SER A 460 7.68 31.31 0.00
C SER A 460 7.87 32.79 0.36
N ALA A 461 8.54 33.08 1.48
CA ALA A 461 8.95 34.42 1.89
C ALA A 461 10.13 34.97 1.06
N GLY A 462 10.71 34.16 0.16
CA GLY A 462 11.72 34.59 -0.80
C GLY A 462 13.15 34.15 -0.46
N LEU A 463 13.37 33.41 0.64
CA LEU A 463 14.69 32.83 0.93
C LEU A 463 14.89 31.55 0.11
N LYS A 464 15.18 31.73 -1.18
CA LYS A 464 15.45 30.65 -2.15
C LYS A 464 16.95 30.52 -2.37
N ASN A 465 17.67 29.92 -1.43
CA ASN A 465 19.11 29.70 -1.53
C ASN A 465 19.48 28.21 -1.38
N ASP A 466 20.75 27.87 -1.55
CA ASP A 466 21.21 26.47 -1.43
C ASP A 466 20.89 25.88 -0.05
N ARG A 467 20.79 26.72 0.98
CA ARG A 467 20.48 26.31 2.34
C ARG A 467 19.03 25.86 2.50
N SER A 468 18.07 26.62 1.98
CA SER A 468 16.66 26.21 1.97
C SER A 468 16.44 24.93 1.18
N MET A 469 17.22 24.73 0.10
CA MET A 469 17.21 23.49 -0.68
C MET A 469 17.73 22.30 0.12
N THR A 470 18.89 22.45 0.75
CA THR A 470 19.46 21.39 1.58
C THR A 470 18.55 21.04 2.76
N ALA A 471 17.88 22.03 3.36
CA ALA A 471 16.89 21.76 4.41
C ALA A 471 15.70 20.94 3.88
N LEU A 472 15.18 21.26 2.70
CA LEU A 472 14.10 20.50 2.06
C LEU A 472 14.55 19.07 1.68
N GLU A 473 15.74 18.92 1.08
CA GLU A 473 16.33 17.62 0.74
C GLU A 473 16.47 16.74 1.98
N ASN A 474 17.08 17.27 3.04
CA ASN A 474 17.27 16.53 4.29
C ASN A 474 15.95 16.10 4.89
N MET A 475 14.93 16.96 4.86
CA MET A 475 13.59 16.63 5.32
C MET A 475 12.97 15.50 4.49
N VAL A 476 13.01 15.56 3.15
CA VAL A 476 12.47 14.50 2.28
C VAL A 476 13.21 13.18 2.49
N LEU A 477 14.55 13.21 2.57
CA LEU A 477 15.37 12.03 2.79
C LEU A 477 15.10 11.41 4.16
N ASN A 478 15.02 12.21 5.21
CA ASN A 478 14.69 11.74 6.55
C ASN A 478 13.29 11.11 6.58
N ALA A 479 12.29 11.78 6.00
CA ALA A 479 10.93 11.25 5.90
C ALA A 479 10.86 9.92 5.13
N ALA A 480 11.55 9.82 4.00
CA ALA A 480 11.62 8.60 3.21
C ALA A 480 12.33 7.46 3.97
N ASN A 481 13.47 7.75 4.61
CA ASN A 481 14.22 6.78 5.41
C ASN A 481 13.42 6.30 6.63
N GLY A 482 12.56 7.17 7.19
CA GLY A 482 11.64 6.84 8.27
C GLY A 482 10.37 6.10 7.80
N GLY A 483 10.18 5.91 6.49
CA GLY A 483 8.95 5.32 5.94
C GLY A 483 7.69 6.15 6.21
N LEU A 484 7.84 7.48 6.36
CA LEU A 484 6.77 8.37 6.81
C LEU A 484 5.81 8.82 5.70
N PHE A 485 6.12 8.55 4.43
CA PHE A 485 5.20 8.83 3.33
C PHE A 485 4.11 7.77 3.27
N ASP A 486 2.94 8.08 3.82
CA ASP A 486 1.75 7.24 3.75
C ASP A 486 0.79 7.76 2.67
N ILE A 487 0.27 6.85 1.84
CA ILE A 487 -0.77 7.18 0.85
C ILE A 487 -2.14 7.37 1.50
N GLN A 488 -2.34 6.87 2.74
CA GLN A 488 -3.55 7.05 3.52
C GLN A 488 -3.57 8.41 4.26
N ASP A 489 -2.40 8.96 4.62
CA ASP A 489 -2.25 10.32 5.14
C ASP A 489 -1.35 11.15 4.20
N PRO A 490 -1.93 11.77 3.15
CA PRO A 490 -1.14 12.47 2.14
C PRO A 490 -0.56 13.80 2.66
N SER A 491 -0.75 14.17 3.93
CA SER A 491 -0.39 15.47 4.50
C SER A 491 1.10 15.81 4.32
N LEU A 492 1.99 14.86 4.60
CA LEU A 492 3.43 15.05 4.44
C LEU A 492 3.84 15.15 2.97
N MET A 493 3.27 14.28 2.12
CA MET A 493 3.51 14.29 0.68
C MET A 493 3.06 15.61 0.04
N ALA A 494 1.88 16.08 0.42
CA ALA A 494 1.32 17.37 0.05
C ALA A 494 2.23 18.54 0.42
N ALA A 495 2.67 18.59 1.68
CA ALA A 495 3.55 19.66 2.17
C ALA A 495 4.91 19.64 1.46
N ALA A 496 5.48 18.46 1.23
CA ALA A 496 6.74 18.30 0.51
C ALA A 496 6.64 18.76 -0.96
N PHE A 497 5.61 18.33 -1.69
CA PHE A 497 5.43 18.74 -3.08
C PHE A 497 5.16 20.24 -3.24
N TYR A 498 4.41 20.84 -2.32
CA TYR A 498 4.22 22.28 -2.33
C TYR A 498 5.55 23.02 -2.12
N ALA A 499 6.38 22.56 -1.17
CA ALA A 499 7.69 23.17 -0.92
C ALA A 499 8.61 23.10 -2.16
N ILE A 500 8.64 21.94 -2.83
CA ILE A 500 9.37 21.74 -4.09
C ILE A 500 8.85 22.73 -5.16
N GLY A 501 7.53 22.81 -5.34
CA GLY A 501 6.92 23.73 -6.31
C GLY A 501 7.25 25.19 -6.03
N SER A 502 7.36 25.59 -4.76
CA SER A 502 7.66 26.97 -4.34
C SER A 502 9.11 27.39 -4.59
N ILE A 503 10.03 26.43 -4.61
CA ILE A 503 11.44 26.65 -4.97
C ILE A 503 11.61 26.93 -6.45
N LEU A 504 10.84 26.22 -7.29
CA LEU A 504 11.01 26.31 -8.74
C LEU A 504 10.72 27.74 -9.22
N PRO A 505 11.47 28.23 -10.23
CA PRO A 505 11.21 29.53 -10.81
C PRO A 505 9.80 29.54 -11.45
N ASP A 506 9.05 30.61 -11.20
CA ASP A 506 7.77 30.88 -11.85
C ASP A 506 7.99 30.92 -13.38
N GLU A 507 7.16 30.24 -14.16
CA GLU A 507 7.23 30.26 -15.63
C GLU A 507 7.25 31.70 -16.18
N ASN A 508 6.54 32.62 -15.52
CA ASN A 508 6.54 34.04 -15.89
C ASN A 508 7.88 34.74 -15.60
N ALA A 509 8.59 34.31 -14.55
CA ALA A 509 9.92 34.82 -14.23
C ALA A 509 10.97 34.28 -15.22
N ILE A 510 10.86 33.01 -15.62
CA ILE A 510 11.69 32.40 -16.67
C ILE A 510 11.45 33.12 -17.99
N GLN A 511 10.18 33.37 -18.35
CA GLN A 511 9.82 34.04 -19.59
C GLN A 511 10.25 35.52 -19.60
N ALA A 512 10.13 36.23 -18.47
CA ALA A 512 10.65 37.59 -18.33
C ALA A 512 12.18 37.67 -18.38
N GLU A 513 12.91 36.66 -17.88
CA GLU A 513 14.37 36.56 -18.02
C GLU A 513 14.79 36.20 -19.45
N LEU A 514 14.06 35.29 -20.11
CA LEU A 514 14.27 34.96 -21.53
C LEU A 514 14.01 36.16 -22.45
N GLU A 515 12.97 36.95 -22.16
CA GLU A 515 12.61 38.16 -22.92
C GLU A 515 13.61 39.32 -22.70
N ARG A 516 14.28 39.39 -21.54
CA ARG A 516 15.33 40.39 -21.27
C ARG A 516 16.65 40.13 -21.99
N GLY A 517 16.83 38.94 -22.56
CA GLY A 517 18.03 38.58 -23.33
C GLY A 517 19.27 38.39 -22.44
N PHE A 518 19.97 37.28 -22.63
CA PHE A 518 21.23 36.91 -21.95
C PHE A 518 22.44 37.83 -22.26
N ALA A 519 22.21 39.08 -22.65
CA ALA A 519 23.25 40.02 -23.05
C ALA A 519 23.43 41.13 -21.98
N GLY A 520 24.33 40.89 -21.03
CA GLY A 520 25.15 41.99 -20.50
C GLY A 520 24.95 42.47 -19.05
N LEU A 521 24.65 41.60 -18.08
CA LEU A 521 24.88 41.93 -16.67
C LEU A 521 26.03 41.09 -16.09
N PRO A 522 27.12 41.72 -15.59
CA PRO A 522 28.17 41.02 -14.87
C PRO A 522 27.67 40.71 -13.45
N GLY A 523 27.48 39.43 -13.13
CA GLY A 523 27.48 38.93 -11.74
C GLY A 523 26.13 38.67 -11.06
N GLY A 524 24.98 38.85 -11.73
CA GLY A 524 23.69 38.47 -11.17
C GLY A 524 23.22 37.12 -11.69
N GLN A 525 23.72 36.00 -11.15
CA GLN A 525 23.02 34.73 -11.31
C GLN A 525 21.69 34.86 -10.56
N SER A 526 20.55 34.69 -11.24
CA SER A 526 19.29 34.54 -10.54
C SER A 526 19.43 33.34 -9.59
N THR A 527 19.02 33.51 -8.34
CA THR A 527 19.12 32.48 -7.28
C THR A 527 18.46 31.16 -7.71
N SER A 528 17.44 31.23 -8.56
CA SER A 528 16.80 30.11 -9.25
C SER A 528 17.75 29.34 -10.20
N MET A 529 18.62 30.02 -10.96
CA MET A 529 19.64 29.37 -11.79
C MET A 529 20.78 28.75 -10.97
N SER A 530 21.13 29.33 -9.81
CA SER A 530 22.12 28.74 -8.90
C SER A 530 21.64 27.39 -8.32
N ILE A 531 20.38 27.32 -7.90
CA ILE A 531 19.76 26.09 -7.39
C ILE A 531 19.72 25.00 -8.46
N MET A 532 19.30 25.32 -9.69
CA MET A 532 19.32 24.35 -10.79
C MET A 532 20.75 23.93 -11.17
N ASN A 533 21.74 24.81 -10.99
CA ASN A 533 23.14 24.47 -11.21
C ASN A 533 23.70 23.45 -10.20
N LYS A 534 23.22 23.43 -8.95
CA LYS A 534 23.54 22.40 -7.94
C LYS A 534 23.22 20.99 -8.47
N TYR A 535 22.05 20.81 -9.09
CA TYR A 535 21.64 19.52 -9.68
C TYR A 535 22.20 19.27 -11.08
N ARG A 536 22.58 20.32 -11.82
CA ARG A 536 23.24 20.19 -13.12
C ARG A 536 24.70 19.74 -13.01
N HIS A 537 25.33 19.94 -11.86
CA HIS A 537 26.73 19.61 -11.60
C HIS A 537 26.92 18.69 -10.38
N SER A 538 25.89 17.98 -9.92
CA SER A 538 26.06 17.06 -8.79
C SER A 538 27.08 15.99 -9.17
N ASP A 539 28.26 16.06 -8.57
CA ASP A 539 29.31 15.06 -8.66
C ASP A 539 28.68 13.69 -8.39
N LYS A 540 29.00 12.71 -9.25
CA LYS A 540 28.49 11.32 -9.24
C LYS A 540 28.73 10.55 -7.93
N GLN A 541 29.20 11.18 -6.86
CA GLN A 541 29.58 10.55 -5.60
C GLN A 541 28.59 10.77 -4.44
N GLN A 542 27.58 11.64 -4.56
CA GLN A 542 26.69 11.99 -3.42
C GLN A 542 25.26 11.47 -3.51
N PHE A 543 24.89 10.69 -4.53
CA PHE A 543 23.68 9.86 -4.49
C PHE A 543 24.08 8.44 -4.08
N PRO A 544 24.04 8.07 -2.78
CA PRO A 544 24.13 6.68 -2.41
C PRO A 544 22.77 6.05 -2.73
N PHE A 545 22.58 5.59 -3.95
CA PHE A 545 21.74 4.40 -4.12
C PHE A 545 22.48 3.31 -3.34
N ARG A 546 22.08 3.10 -2.08
CA ARG A 546 22.52 1.95 -1.29
C ARG A 546 22.27 0.72 -2.16
N SER A 547 23.33 0.01 -2.52
CA SER A 547 23.20 -1.40 -2.85
C SER A 547 22.45 -2.04 -1.68
N MET A 548 21.34 -2.71 -1.97
CA MET A 548 20.83 -3.74 -1.07
C MET A 548 21.80 -4.92 -1.16
N ASP A 549 23.00 -4.77 -0.61
CA ASP A 549 23.89 -5.90 -0.36
C ASP A 549 23.41 -6.58 0.90
N GLY A 550 22.62 -7.63 0.73
CA GLY A 550 22.07 -8.35 1.87
C GLY A 550 21.28 -9.62 1.60
N VAL A 551 21.14 -10.13 0.38
CA VAL A 551 20.78 -11.54 0.12
C VAL A 551 21.30 -11.92 -1.27
N ASP A 552 22.11 -12.97 -1.36
CA ASP A 552 22.55 -13.58 -2.61
C ASP A 552 21.34 -13.97 -3.49
N ALA A 553 21.00 -13.13 -4.47
CA ALA A 553 20.07 -13.47 -5.55
C ALA A 553 20.87 -13.50 -6.87
N PRO A 554 20.85 -14.62 -7.62
CA PRO A 554 21.57 -14.71 -8.88
C PRO A 554 20.75 -14.04 -9.99
N GLY A 555 21.23 -12.91 -10.54
CA GLY A 555 20.75 -12.35 -11.81
C GLY A 555 20.42 -10.85 -11.80
N ASP A 556 21.43 -10.04 -12.13
CA ASP A 556 21.38 -8.89 -13.07
C ASP A 556 20.19 -7.89 -13.04
N ALA A 557 19.73 -7.45 -11.87
CA ALA A 557 18.68 -6.42 -11.77
C ALA A 557 19.10 -5.02 -12.27
N THR A 558 20.40 -4.72 -12.29
CA THR A 558 20.91 -3.44 -12.80
C THR A 558 20.79 -3.33 -14.32
N SER A 559 20.98 -4.41 -15.08
CA SER A 559 20.90 -4.35 -16.55
C SER A 559 19.45 -4.14 -17.02
N ALA A 560 18.48 -4.76 -16.34
CA ALA A 560 17.05 -4.61 -16.63
C ALA A 560 16.54 -3.17 -16.42
N THR A 561 17.08 -2.44 -15.45
CA THR A 561 16.65 -1.06 -15.17
C THR A 561 17.17 -0.09 -16.24
N TYR A 562 18.42 -0.29 -16.70
CA TYR A 562 18.97 0.44 -17.86
C TYR A 562 18.27 0.06 -19.18
N GLU A 563 17.88 -1.20 -19.35
CA GLU A 563 17.09 -1.65 -20.50
C GLU A 563 15.72 -0.97 -20.56
N VAL A 564 15.01 -0.88 -19.43
CA VAL A 564 13.69 -0.22 -19.34
C VAL A 564 13.77 1.28 -19.60
N MET A 565 14.79 1.99 -19.08
CA MET A 565 14.99 3.41 -19.40
C MET A 565 15.41 3.61 -20.87
N SER A 566 16.24 2.71 -21.41
CA SER A 566 16.70 2.82 -22.80
C SER A 566 15.60 2.53 -23.83
N THR A 567 14.68 1.61 -23.54
CA THR A 567 13.50 1.32 -24.38
C THR A 567 12.48 2.46 -24.37
N MET A 568 12.39 3.24 -23.27
CA MET A 568 11.61 4.47 -23.23
C MET A 568 12.21 5.62 -24.04
N LEU A 569 13.51 5.55 -24.39
CA LEU A 569 14.25 6.51 -25.22
C LEU A 569 14.48 5.99 -26.66
N ASP A 570 13.56 5.16 -27.16
CA ASP A 570 13.57 4.57 -28.51
C ASP A 570 14.74 3.62 -28.84
N ARG A 571 15.40 3.00 -27.84
CA ARG A 571 16.36 1.92 -28.12
C ARG A 571 15.64 0.68 -28.64
N GLN A 572 16.03 0.23 -29.83
CA GLN A 572 15.58 -1.03 -30.45
C GLN A 572 16.73 -2.04 -30.48
N ASP A 573 16.39 -3.33 -30.66
CA ASP A 573 17.36 -4.41 -30.89
C ASP A 573 18.21 -4.14 -32.15
N GLU A 574 17.61 -3.51 -33.16
CA GLU A 574 18.29 -2.95 -34.33
C GLU A 574 17.79 -1.51 -34.55
N ASN A 575 18.65 -0.51 -34.29
CA ASN A 575 18.28 0.90 -34.42
C ASN A 575 18.42 1.41 -35.87
N HIS A 576 19.25 0.76 -36.69
CA HIS A 576 19.53 1.13 -38.08
C HIS A 576 19.78 -0.12 -38.94
N ALA A 577 19.44 -0.02 -40.24
CA ALA A 577 19.84 -1.03 -41.20
C ALA A 577 21.37 -1.00 -41.41
N LEU A 578 22.06 -2.11 -41.11
CA LEU A 578 23.52 -2.21 -41.21
C LEU A 578 24.00 -2.05 -42.66
N PRO A 579 24.77 -0.99 -43.00
CA PRO A 579 25.34 -0.81 -44.33
C PRO A 579 26.60 -1.65 -44.50
N ARG A 580 26.91 -2.07 -45.74
CA ARG A 580 28.16 -2.79 -46.05
C ARG A 580 29.42 -1.94 -45.88
N ASP A 581 29.30 -0.62 -45.98
CA ASP A 581 30.44 0.31 -46.02
C ASP A 581 30.59 1.13 -44.73
N GLY A 582 29.87 0.79 -43.65
CA GLY A 582 29.97 1.47 -42.35
C GLY A 582 29.44 2.92 -42.32
N VAL A 583 28.69 3.35 -43.35
CA VAL A 583 28.11 4.70 -43.44
C VAL A 583 26.61 4.64 -43.63
N ILE A 584 25.86 5.37 -42.79
CA ILE A 584 24.41 5.55 -42.88
C ILE A 584 24.02 7.03 -43.01
N THR A 585 22.77 7.30 -43.38
CA THR A 585 22.23 8.67 -43.50
C THR A 585 21.07 8.94 -42.55
N ASP A 586 20.53 7.89 -41.91
CA ASP A 586 19.44 7.98 -40.96
C ASP A 586 19.93 7.52 -39.59
N CYS A 587 19.92 8.41 -38.59
CA CYS A 587 20.36 8.17 -37.22
C CYS A 587 19.51 9.01 -36.25
N GLN A 588 18.21 8.73 -36.24
CA GLN A 588 17.21 9.50 -35.48
C GLN A 588 17.24 9.23 -33.99
N THR A 589 17.71 8.07 -33.57
CA THR A 589 17.84 7.71 -32.16
C THR A 589 19.20 8.15 -31.60
N GLY A 590 19.30 8.26 -30.28
CA GLY A 590 20.56 8.55 -29.59
C GLY A 590 21.55 7.37 -29.59
N TYR A 591 21.04 6.17 -29.85
CA TYR A 591 21.76 4.89 -29.86
C TYR A 591 22.29 4.55 -31.24
N CYS A 592 23.29 3.68 -31.32
CA CYS A 592 23.80 3.11 -32.57
C CYS A 592 24.13 1.63 -32.40
N ASP A 593 24.18 0.88 -33.51
CA ASP A 593 24.27 -0.58 -33.43
C ASP A 593 25.70 -1.10 -33.54
N MET A 594 26.65 -0.27 -33.98
CA MET A 594 28.01 -0.71 -34.27
C MET A 594 29.03 0.41 -34.04
N VAL A 595 30.00 0.18 -33.15
CA VAL A 595 31.11 1.12 -32.91
C VAL A 595 31.85 1.41 -34.22
N PHE A 596 32.18 2.68 -34.46
CA PHE A 596 32.73 3.24 -35.70
C PHE A 596 31.77 3.33 -36.90
N LEU A 597 30.49 3.00 -36.74
CA LEU A 597 29.48 3.36 -37.72
C LEU A 597 29.44 4.89 -37.85
N VAL A 598 29.38 5.40 -39.08
CA VAL A 598 29.34 6.84 -39.35
C VAL A 598 27.97 7.22 -39.91
N CYS A 599 27.29 8.16 -39.27
CA CYS A 599 26.07 8.75 -39.79
C CYS A 599 26.37 10.12 -40.41
N VAL A 600 25.92 10.33 -41.65
CA VAL A 600 26.06 11.59 -42.38
C VAL A 600 24.70 12.24 -42.55
N ARG A 601 24.50 13.39 -41.89
CA ARG A 601 23.26 14.17 -41.97
C ARG A 601 23.48 15.47 -42.72
N ARG A 602 22.59 15.78 -43.66
CA ARG A 602 22.57 17.06 -44.37
C ARG A 602 21.46 17.93 -43.81
N LYS A 603 21.80 19.03 -43.14
CA LYS A 603 20.84 20.02 -42.61
C LYS A 603 21.24 21.40 -43.12
N ASN A 604 20.36 22.08 -43.84
CA ASN A 604 20.58 23.45 -44.34
C ASN A 604 21.94 23.64 -45.06
N ASP A 605 22.23 22.81 -46.05
CA ASP A 605 23.49 22.79 -46.84
C ASP A 605 24.80 22.52 -46.06
N THR A 606 24.74 22.22 -44.76
CA THR A 606 25.88 21.72 -43.99
C THR A 606 25.80 20.21 -43.81
N VAL A 607 26.93 19.54 -44.05
CA VAL A 607 27.10 18.10 -43.81
C VAL A 607 27.64 17.92 -42.39
N MET A 608 26.89 17.22 -41.54
CA MET A 608 27.29 16.85 -40.19
C MET A 608 27.60 15.36 -40.14
N TYR A 609 28.71 15.03 -39.49
CA TYR A 609 29.15 13.66 -39.24
C TYR A 609 28.87 13.30 -37.79
N TYR A 610 28.37 12.10 -37.56
CA TYR A 610 28.28 11.47 -36.27
C TYR A 610 29.00 10.13 -36.33
N THR A 611 29.77 9.79 -35.31
CA THR A 611 30.50 8.53 -35.20
C THR A 611 29.98 7.78 -33.98
N CYS A 612 29.63 6.52 -34.16
CA CYS A 612 29.18 5.63 -33.10
C CYS A 612 30.36 5.21 -32.22
N CYS A 613 30.26 5.40 -30.91
CA CYS A 613 31.35 5.17 -29.97
C CYS A 613 30.92 4.34 -28.77
N ASP A 614 31.86 3.57 -28.23
CA ASP A 614 31.67 2.73 -27.06
C ASP A 614 31.79 3.53 -25.75
N THR A 615 31.01 4.61 -25.65
CA THR A 615 30.98 5.49 -24.48
C THR A 615 29.61 6.15 -24.41
N PRO A 616 29.01 6.33 -23.21
CA PRO A 616 27.77 7.08 -23.06
C PRO A 616 27.90 8.50 -23.61
N ASN A 617 26.87 9.01 -24.29
CA ASN A 617 26.83 10.40 -24.75
C ASN A 617 25.66 11.18 -24.14
N PRO A 618 25.92 12.04 -23.13
CA PRO A 618 24.89 12.89 -22.53
C PRO A 618 24.25 13.88 -23.51
N GLN A 619 24.95 14.26 -24.59
CA GLN A 619 24.41 15.21 -25.57
C GLN A 619 23.31 14.60 -26.45
N THR A 620 23.30 13.27 -26.58
CA THR A 620 22.27 12.52 -27.32
C THR A 620 21.40 11.70 -26.37
N GLU A 621 21.48 11.95 -25.06
CA GLU A 621 20.73 11.23 -24.01
C GLU A 621 20.94 9.70 -24.06
N CYS A 622 22.06 9.26 -24.63
CA CYS A 622 22.39 7.85 -24.76
C CYS A 622 23.24 7.41 -23.57
N GLU A 623 22.62 6.72 -22.62
CA GLU A 623 23.28 6.25 -21.40
C GLU A 623 23.90 4.85 -21.54
N ALA A 624 23.38 4.04 -22.46
CA ALA A 624 23.83 2.67 -22.72
C ALA A 624 24.56 2.61 -24.08
N PRO A 625 25.91 2.53 -24.10
CA PRO A 625 26.67 2.49 -25.35
C PRO A 625 26.33 1.24 -26.20
N PRO A 626 26.50 1.35 -27.54
CA PRO A 626 27.21 2.42 -28.21
C PRO A 626 26.34 3.62 -28.63
N CYS A 627 26.92 4.83 -28.58
CA CYS A 627 26.21 6.11 -28.72
C CYS A 627 26.79 7.01 -29.82
N TRP A 628 25.97 7.89 -30.41
CA TRP A 628 26.40 8.82 -31.46
C TRP A 628 27.17 10.02 -30.91
N PHE A 629 28.40 10.26 -31.36
CA PHE A 629 29.15 11.49 -31.08
C PHE A 629 29.30 12.35 -32.32
N ARG A 630 29.13 13.67 -32.17
CA ARG A 630 29.32 14.62 -33.27
C ARG A 630 30.80 14.69 -33.66
N GLY A 631 31.11 14.40 -34.92
CA GLY A 631 32.48 14.35 -35.45
C GLY A 631 32.77 13.06 -36.21
N GLY A 632 33.96 12.98 -36.81
CA GLY A 632 34.43 11.79 -37.52
C GLY A 632 35.30 10.83 -36.69
N ARG A 633 35.37 11.05 -35.36
CA ARG A 633 36.17 10.27 -34.42
C ARG A 633 35.49 10.21 -33.07
N CYS A 634 35.72 9.12 -32.34
CA CYS A 634 35.33 9.03 -30.94
C CYS A 634 36.18 9.93 -30.06
N PRO A 635 35.62 10.48 -28.96
CA PRO A 635 36.42 11.23 -27.99
C PRO A 635 37.49 10.31 -27.39
N ASP A 636 38.73 10.79 -27.32
CA ASP A 636 39.83 10.06 -26.67
C ASP A 636 39.49 9.90 -25.17
N THR A 637 39.19 8.67 -24.74
CA THR A 637 39.05 8.32 -23.33
C THR A 637 40.42 8.38 -22.66
N GLN A 638 40.84 9.56 -22.22
CA GLN A 638 42.06 9.70 -21.41
C GLN A 638 41.84 9.08 -20.02
N GLY A 639 42.35 7.85 -19.85
CA GLY A 639 42.26 7.11 -18.58
C GLY A 639 43.03 5.77 -18.44
N ALA A 640 43.97 5.45 -19.33
CA ALA A 640 45.07 4.43 -19.22
C ALA A 640 44.74 2.91 -19.03
N PRO A 641 45.67 1.96 -19.31
CA PRO A 641 46.95 2.05 -20.04
C PRO A 641 47.02 1.17 -21.31
N THR A 642 47.96 1.49 -22.18
CA THR A 642 48.37 0.72 -23.36
C THR A 642 48.99 -0.65 -23.02
N ALA A 643 48.49 -1.71 -23.65
CA ALA A 643 49.20 -2.89 -24.16
C ALA A 643 48.27 -3.50 -25.22
N GLY A 644 48.60 -3.59 -26.51
CA GLY A 644 49.72 -4.32 -27.07
C GLY A 644 49.18 -5.58 -27.76
N ALA A 645 48.90 -5.46 -29.06
CA ALA A 645 48.71 -6.52 -30.06
C ALA A 645 47.64 -7.60 -29.78
N TYR A 646 46.62 -7.70 -30.65
CA TYR A 646 46.59 -8.74 -31.69
C TYR A 646 45.61 -8.35 -32.81
N ASP A 647 46.18 -8.17 -33.99
CA ASP A 647 45.50 -8.12 -35.27
C ASP A 647 44.93 -9.52 -35.60
N ARG A 648 43.73 -9.52 -36.18
CA ARG A 648 43.17 -10.47 -37.17
C ARG A 648 43.29 -11.98 -36.92
N ARG A 649 42.12 -12.62 -36.79
CA ARG A 649 41.80 -13.76 -37.67
C ARG A 649 40.55 -13.45 -38.48
N LEU A 650 40.71 -13.68 -39.78
CA LEU A 650 39.76 -13.54 -40.88
C LEU A 650 38.53 -14.42 -40.65
N GLU A 651 37.39 -14.03 -41.22
CA GLU A 651 36.30 -14.97 -41.52
C GLU A 651 36.84 -16.18 -42.32
N PRO A 652 36.31 -17.40 -42.17
CA PRO A 652 35.34 -17.88 -41.18
C PRO A 652 35.98 -18.52 -39.93
#